data_AF-A0A8I1E9X8-F1
#
_entry.id   AF-A0A8I1E9X8-F1
#
_cell.length_a   1.000
_cell.length_b   1.000
_cell.length_c   1.000
_cell.angle_alpha   90.00
_cell.angle_beta   90.00
_cell.angle_gamma   90.00
#
_symmetry.space_group_name_H-M   'P 1'
#
loop_
_entity.id
_entity.type
_entity.pdbx_description
1 polymer ?
#
loop_
_entity_poly.entity_id
_entity_poly.type
_entity_poly.pdbx_seq_one_letter_code
_entity_poly.pdbx_strand_id
1 'polypeptide(L)'
;MNSLSSAPALHLNPQRISPPLYPQTTPLQPLASVQSAAIAQQAPSSAAPAGGALANALADRHNLRTLGQQLNETAKSLGPQATPQAVRTALKTSTMQAHPASAFPPPGDSPLTLEAFITTYGLSLPTDHFSLVALADAVLDRAREHPLGNFGGSLSWPLELSVQAQRTVLASARDYAMRHPNPPRMGPSLGILEYLNSNQPLSAQAMDDPANALETLLSTPRAQAMGQALQTQLNGIATATSASDYVLAAINLVLDPQSLDAPAWNKVADFDLTQTEHWGKPASAIRDGLSAHLVEQGDATPAMAKVAAHLLLARKAPELLIKDIPDSVTYGSPAWVSLSVAAATIEAQTPGKVPNMTFTQVMMEAESAGLQDLTVTQQAQSDALRVWGLVSGTLSAQEADRYGPADKQKVRSAFNAQANERLEASVQIDTEIPSRRAIALAKLKERFGEDVPFEEKLLTVKATTQPHDEPLYNPNRAPAGRHSLLDIAMSGLHAYQWESEDPRVIEATRGKSLAFDVNSVFNEQFAHAVDLRKKGIATTVKQLIARLPLEDRQTLEYAKLEFYQNPTYRLSTGFTGRTLERKNPKLLIKATSADGEKVYEIDLKQGAISRVRDTVLTQPRPRNGSLVYPIEPFTPAHVSQSALDLNKGVSTPLPIPASFSSARTQAIADVFVEHLDIDGEDAVKRAKGTTRHDQHVENEWKLADFFLDLVPLRSAIVNFRDGNYLEGTFDLGMDIFGFVTGAAGAASRVTKVAASAANTTRKAAKVAKILGTTVVSELNPLSGVGSLVEEGSRLIGNGVKRVRGASGGYDLTKRVSAEHGPVTYGTFKIDDHVYEADTIVSNGQRYAYDPAKAMPYGPPLEGFNPLDTLAPVHPPKHFHGHRNNLVGTDGRPVRPRKPLPSGDYVESMRGRLEADHFKPDTKAETVRRFNEQMAEYYEAIDQNGLPPRPAIPHVPKQVPASELLTETLKVSPGVVLGESHSQMASFRVLYDNVTTLKGAGVTKVYFEGLIDMPQGLMDDGIGLLGRSRQPRTHPTFEQLCKKLKAHGIEVLPLDHYYLTRHKDLRGVNLATTAGNGSTTRLREFNYYAAETIQANSGTEKWVALVGNAHMNTSEGIPGLAELTGSIGVGVSNNSHVTSQIGLKVKGHTPDPALPLRPEDAPGDLQIFVKP
;
A
#
# COMPACT_ATOMS: atom_id res chain seq x y z
N MET A 1 32.99 79.50 -27.40
CA MET A 1 33.33 80.94 -27.55
C MET A 1 33.23 81.60 -26.18
N ASN A 2 34.35 82.17 -25.72
CA ASN A 2 34.60 83.24 -24.74
C ASN A 2 33.71 83.51 -23.50
N SER A 3 34.40 83.47 -22.34
CA SER A 3 34.57 84.53 -21.32
C SER A 3 33.51 84.85 -20.24
N LEU A 4 33.85 84.49 -18.99
CA LEU A 4 34.14 85.38 -17.82
C LEU A 4 33.23 86.60 -17.55
N SER A 5 32.73 86.75 -16.30
CA SER A 5 33.29 87.71 -15.29
C SER A 5 32.41 87.90 -14.02
N SER A 6 33.09 88.34 -12.95
CA SER A 6 32.77 88.56 -11.52
C SER A 6 31.61 89.49 -11.07
N ALA A 7 31.04 89.18 -9.88
CA ALA A 7 30.90 89.95 -8.60
C ALA A 7 30.88 91.52 -8.59
N PRO A 8 30.34 92.25 -7.55
CA PRO A 8 30.28 91.89 -6.12
C PRO A 8 29.01 92.35 -5.32
N ALA A 9 29.11 92.41 -3.98
CA ALA A 9 28.01 92.62 -3.01
C ALA A 9 28.13 93.94 -2.19
N LEU A 10 27.07 94.31 -1.44
CA LEU A 10 27.16 94.90 -0.07
C LEU A 10 25.81 95.01 0.66
N HIS A 11 25.86 95.09 2.00
CA HIS A 11 24.76 95.10 2.97
C HIS A 11 24.15 96.50 3.22
N LEU A 12 22.90 96.58 3.71
CA LEU A 12 22.58 97.04 5.09
C LEU A 12 21.06 96.94 5.45
N ASN A 13 20.81 96.82 6.77
CA ASN A 13 19.52 96.76 7.48
C ASN A 13 19.36 98.14 8.24
N PRO A 14 18.49 98.40 9.25
CA PRO A 14 17.27 97.72 9.74
C PRO A 14 16.09 98.67 10.19
N GLN A 15 15.02 98.08 10.79
CA GLN A 15 14.29 98.52 12.03
C GLN A 15 12.79 98.92 12.04
N ARG A 16 12.02 98.13 12.85
CA ARG A 16 11.03 98.49 13.92
C ARG A 16 9.63 99.05 13.54
N ILE A 17 8.53 98.88 14.33
CA ILE A 17 8.16 97.97 15.46
C ILE A 17 6.61 97.84 15.58
N SER A 18 6.18 96.73 16.22
CA SER A 18 4.89 96.25 16.80
C SER A 18 3.96 97.27 17.54
N PRO A 19 2.77 96.96 18.16
CA PRO A 19 2.42 95.78 19.02
C PRO A 19 0.91 95.31 18.97
N PRO A 20 0.29 94.66 20.00
CA PRO A 20 0.53 93.29 20.51
C PRO A 20 -0.74 92.43 20.74
N LEU A 21 -0.59 91.13 21.03
CA LEU A 21 -1.09 90.47 22.28
C LEU A 21 -0.62 88.99 22.38
N TYR A 22 -0.23 88.60 23.60
CA TYR A 22 0.30 87.31 24.13
C TYR A 22 -0.34 87.15 25.55
N PRO A 23 -0.21 86.07 26.37
CA PRO A 23 0.87 85.06 26.57
C PRO A 23 0.35 83.59 26.61
N GLN A 24 1.02 82.48 27.02
CA GLN A 24 2.41 81.96 27.19
C GLN A 24 2.29 80.40 27.37
N THR A 25 3.34 79.58 27.62
CA THR A 25 4.44 79.12 26.73
C THR A 25 5.15 77.89 27.36
N THR A 26 5.82 77.06 26.53
CA THR A 26 7.09 76.31 26.83
C THR A 26 7.06 75.13 27.84
N PRO A 27 8.13 74.28 27.92
CA PRO A 27 9.43 74.23 27.19
C PRO A 27 9.72 72.87 26.46
N LEU A 28 10.77 72.61 25.67
CA LEU A 28 11.88 73.40 25.08
C LEU A 28 12.47 72.67 23.83
N GLN A 29 12.33 73.29 22.65
CA GLN A 29 13.35 73.58 21.60
C GLN A 29 14.27 72.51 20.91
N PRO A 30 14.82 72.86 19.71
CA PRO A 30 15.10 71.89 18.63
C PRO A 30 16.53 71.96 18.04
N LEU A 31 16.77 71.26 16.92
CA LEU A 31 17.93 71.48 16.03
C LEU A 31 17.52 71.44 14.53
N ALA A 32 18.32 72.11 13.70
CA ALA A 32 17.97 72.47 12.32
C ALA A 32 18.60 71.57 11.23
N SER A 33 18.07 71.73 10.02
CA SER A 33 18.52 71.24 8.71
C SER A 33 19.98 70.82 8.55
N VAL A 34 20.21 69.65 7.92
CA VAL A 34 21.53 69.18 7.46
C VAL A 34 21.44 68.64 6.03
N GLN A 35 22.42 68.97 5.20
CA GLN A 35 22.61 68.40 3.85
C GLN A 35 23.33 67.04 3.89
N SER A 36 22.93 66.15 2.98
CA SER A 36 23.68 65.00 2.43
C SER A 36 24.93 64.50 3.17
N ALA A 37 24.79 63.40 3.91
CA ALA A 37 25.90 62.53 4.30
C ALA A 37 25.50 61.05 4.15
N ALA A 38 26.50 60.20 3.94
CA ALA A 38 26.45 58.78 3.59
C ALA A 38 25.33 57.94 4.24
N ILE A 39 24.78 57.01 3.45
CA ILE A 39 23.99 55.87 3.93
C ILE A 39 24.95 54.93 4.68
N ALA A 40 25.13 55.19 5.98
CA ALA A 40 25.76 54.25 6.89
C ALA A 40 24.77 53.11 7.15
N GLN A 41 25.14 51.88 6.80
CA GLN A 41 24.41 50.68 7.16
C GLN A 41 24.37 50.56 8.69
N GLN A 42 23.23 50.89 9.31
CA GLN A 42 22.98 50.49 10.69
C GLN A 42 22.68 48.99 10.70
N ALA A 43 23.57 48.22 11.32
CA ALA A 43 23.44 46.78 11.45
C ALA A 43 22.17 46.41 12.23
N PRO A 44 21.43 45.35 11.82
CA PRO A 44 20.24 44.90 12.55
C PRO A 44 20.64 44.38 13.94
N SER A 45 20.17 45.07 14.98
CA SER A 45 20.49 44.77 16.38
C SER A 45 19.58 43.70 16.99
N SER A 46 19.74 42.46 16.56
CA SER A 46 19.52 41.28 17.40
C SER A 46 20.11 40.07 16.68
N ALA A 47 21.14 39.44 17.25
CA ALA A 47 21.73 38.24 16.67
C ALA A 47 20.70 37.10 16.69
N ALA A 48 20.29 36.65 15.50
CA ALA A 48 19.70 35.31 15.37
C ALA A 48 20.71 34.26 15.89
N PRO A 49 20.26 33.14 16.46
CA PRO A 49 21.16 32.07 16.90
C PRO A 49 22.11 31.65 15.78
N ALA A 50 23.36 31.31 16.11
CA ALA A 50 24.45 31.12 15.15
C ALA A 50 24.33 29.84 14.27
N GLY A 51 23.14 29.26 14.14
CA GLY A 51 22.84 28.15 13.24
C GLY A 51 22.27 28.66 11.91
N GLY A 52 22.78 28.15 10.79
CA GLY A 52 22.14 28.36 9.48
C GLY A 52 20.79 27.64 9.40
N ALA A 53 19.93 28.01 8.45
CA ALA A 53 18.55 27.54 8.40
C ALA A 53 18.39 25.99 8.32
N LEU A 54 19.36 25.27 7.75
CA LEU A 54 19.44 23.81 7.82
C LEU A 54 19.58 23.28 9.27
N ALA A 55 20.42 23.92 10.09
CA ALA A 55 20.61 23.54 11.49
C ALA A 55 19.30 23.69 12.29
N ASN A 56 18.47 24.69 11.94
CA ASN A 56 17.17 24.88 12.55
C ASN A 56 16.19 23.75 12.17
N ALA A 57 16.15 23.34 10.90
CA ALA A 57 15.31 22.22 10.46
C ALA A 57 15.73 20.87 11.08
N LEU A 58 17.04 20.65 11.27
CA LEU A 58 17.57 19.47 11.97
C LEU A 58 17.25 19.51 13.47
N ALA A 59 17.35 20.68 14.11
CA ALA A 59 16.95 20.91 15.49
C ALA A 59 15.45 20.65 15.72
N ASP A 60 14.58 21.11 14.81
CA ASP A 60 13.14 20.90 14.86
C ASP A 60 12.79 19.41 14.67
N ARG A 61 13.49 18.69 13.79
CA ARG A 61 13.37 17.23 13.64
C ARG A 61 13.80 16.47 14.90
N HIS A 62 14.90 16.86 15.53
CA HIS A 62 15.33 16.30 16.81
C HIS A 62 14.25 16.51 17.88
N ASN A 63 13.74 17.73 17.98
CA ASN A 63 12.65 18.11 18.89
C ASN A 63 11.39 17.24 18.72
N LEU A 64 10.92 17.03 17.48
CA LEU A 64 9.77 16.14 17.20
C LEU A 64 10.03 14.68 17.62
N ARG A 65 11.25 14.18 17.41
CA ARG A 65 11.64 12.83 17.84
C ARG A 65 11.60 12.68 19.36
N THR A 66 12.20 13.63 20.08
CA THR A 66 12.24 13.65 21.55
C THR A 66 10.83 13.79 22.15
N LEU A 67 9.99 14.65 21.58
CA LEU A 67 8.57 14.78 21.95
C LEU A 67 7.84 13.43 21.83
N GLY A 68 7.97 12.77 20.68
CA GLY A 68 7.30 11.50 20.43
C GLY A 68 7.77 10.35 21.33
N GLN A 69 9.06 10.31 21.65
CA GLN A 69 9.62 9.37 22.63
C GLN A 69 9.02 9.59 24.02
N GLN A 70 9.05 10.83 24.53
CA GLN A 70 8.47 11.15 25.84
C GLN A 70 6.95 10.91 25.91
N LEU A 71 6.22 11.14 24.81
CA LEU A 71 4.80 10.80 24.74
C LEU A 71 4.59 9.28 24.81
N ASN A 72 5.34 8.48 24.07
CA ASN A 72 5.21 7.01 24.16
C ASN A 72 5.60 6.46 25.55
N GLU A 73 6.61 7.02 26.21
CA GLU A 73 6.93 6.71 27.61
C GLU A 73 5.79 7.12 28.58
N THR A 74 5.18 8.28 28.35
CA THR A 74 4.02 8.76 29.11
C THR A 74 2.80 7.87 28.91
N ALA A 75 2.49 7.44 27.69
CA ALA A 75 1.42 6.47 27.42
C ALA A 75 1.65 5.16 28.17
N LYS A 76 2.87 4.61 28.05
CA LYS A 76 3.27 3.35 28.70
C LYS A 76 3.20 3.42 30.23
N SER A 77 3.51 4.55 30.84
CA SER A 77 3.44 4.72 32.30
C SER A 77 2.01 4.88 32.82
N LEU A 78 1.11 5.50 32.04
CA LEU A 78 -0.30 5.69 32.41
C LEU A 78 -1.19 4.46 32.10
N GLY A 79 -0.85 3.70 31.06
CA GLY A 79 -1.54 2.50 30.62
C GLY A 79 -2.90 2.75 29.94
N PRO A 80 -3.53 1.71 29.33
CA PRO A 80 -4.67 1.87 28.43
C PRO A 80 -5.96 2.43 29.05
N GLN A 81 -6.05 2.47 30.39
CA GLN A 81 -7.22 2.94 31.15
C GLN A 81 -7.00 4.33 31.77
N ALA A 82 -6.00 5.09 31.29
CA ALA A 82 -5.67 6.42 31.78
C ALA A 82 -6.87 7.38 31.70
N THR A 83 -7.21 8.03 32.81
CA THR A 83 -8.25 9.07 32.81
C THR A 83 -7.75 10.35 32.13
N PRO A 84 -8.64 11.17 31.56
CA PRO A 84 -8.25 12.47 30.98
C PRO A 84 -7.53 13.40 31.96
N GLN A 85 -7.84 13.30 33.25
CA GLN A 85 -7.15 14.05 34.30
C GLN A 85 -5.72 13.56 34.51
N ALA A 86 -5.49 12.24 34.51
CA ALA A 86 -4.14 11.67 34.61
C ALA A 86 -3.27 12.05 33.40
N VAL A 87 -3.83 12.03 32.19
CA VAL A 87 -3.16 12.49 30.96
C VAL A 87 -2.79 13.97 31.06
N ARG A 88 -3.73 14.85 31.41
CA ARG A 88 -3.46 16.29 31.60
C ARG A 88 -2.42 16.57 32.68
N THR A 89 -2.44 15.83 33.79
CA THR A 89 -1.42 15.95 34.83
C THR A 89 -0.04 15.55 34.28
N ALA A 90 0.07 14.41 33.61
CA ALA A 90 1.33 13.95 33.04
C ALA A 90 1.93 14.94 32.03
N LEU A 91 1.13 15.51 31.13
CA LEU A 91 1.60 16.53 30.17
C LEU A 91 2.09 17.82 30.85
N LYS A 92 1.58 18.13 32.06
CA LYS A 92 1.98 19.29 32.87
C LYS A 92 3.20 19.04 33.76
N THR A 93 3.46 17.79 34.12
CA THR A 93 4.58 17.42 35.01
C THR A 93 5.81 16.90 34.26
N SER A 94 5.62 16.22 33.13
CA SER A 94 6.71 15.75 32.27
C SER A 94 7.28 16.92 31.47
N THR A 95 8.61 16.98 31.38
CA THR A 95 9.32 18.08 30.73
C THR A 95 10.36 17.58 29.73
N MET A 96 10.57 18.35 28.65
CA MET A 96 11.63 18.14 27.67
C MET A 96 12.49 19.40 27.49
N GLN A 97 13.77 19.19 27.23
CA GLN A 97 14.66 20.24 26.76
C GLN A 97 14.43 20.43 25.26
N ALA A 98 14.15 21.66 24.82
CA ALA A 98 14.12 21.97 23.40
C ALA A 98 15.54 22.21 22.87
N HIS A 99 15.81 21.80 21.64
CA HIS A 99 17.11 22.00 21.00
C HIS A 99 17.38 23.50 20.77
N PRO A 100 18.55 24.05 21.19
CA PRO A 100 18.79 25.50 21.23
C PRO A 100 18.86 26.17 19.85
N ALA A 101 19.13 25.40 18.79
CA ALA A 101 19.11 25.89 17.40
C ALA A 101 17.72 25.79 16.72
N SER A 102 16.66 25.38 17.43
CA SER A 102 15.30 25.25 16.85
C SER A 102 14.78 26.57 16.27
N ALA A 103 13.95 26.50 15.22
CA ALA A 103 13.23 27.67 14.72
C ALA A 103 12.18 28.20 15.70
N PHE A 104 11.81 27.38 16.71
CA PHE A 104 10.93 27.73 17.83
C PHE A 104 11.71 27.62 19.14
N PRO A 105 12.69 28.53 19.40
CA PRO A 105 13.47 28.48 20.62
C PRO A 105 12.57 28.71 21.85
N PRO A 106 12.76 27.95 22.94
CA PRO A 106 12.01 28.17 24.17
C PRO A 106 12.36 29.54 24.78
N PRO A 107 11.49 30.11 25.64
CA PRO A 107 11.82 31.30 26.43
C PRO A 107 12.90 30.97 27.49
N GLY A 108 14.17 30.97 27.08
CA GLY A 108 15.35 30.67 27.90
C GLY A 108 15.69 29.18 27.99
N ASP A 109 16.80 28.86 28.67
CA ASP A 109 17.36 27.49 28.76
C ASP A 109 16.56 26.52 29.66
N SER A 110 15.38 26.91 30.13
CA SER A 110 14.57 26.07 31.03
C SER A 110 13.79 24.99 30.28
N PRO A 111 13.72 23.75 30.81
CA PRO A 111 12.94 22.69 30.17
C PRO A 111 11.44 23.02 30.16
N LEU A 112 10.79 22.80 29.02
CA LEU A 112 9.36 23.04 28.85
C LEU A 112 8.54 21.82 29.26
N THR A 113 7.33 22.04 29.78
CA THR A 113 6.36 20.94 29.95
C THR A 113 5.93 20.41 28.59
N LEU A 114 5.55 19.13 28.51
CA LEU A 114 5.01 18.55 27.27
C LEU A 114 3.78 19.32 26.76
N GLU A 115 2.91 19.80 27.67
CA GLU A 115 1.77 20.65 27.32
C GLU A 115 2.21 21.96 26.63
N ALA A 116 3.19 22.66 27.20
CA ALA A 116 3.71 23.90 26.62
C ALA A 116 4.40 23.64 25.27
N PHE A 117 5.13 22.53 25.15
CA PHE A 117 5.82 22.14 23.92
C PHE A 117 4.84 21.85 22.77
N ILE A 118 3.86 20.97 23.01
CA ILE A 118 2.79 20.63 22.04
C ILE A 118 2.06 21.89 21.57
N THR A 119 1.69 22.76 22.52
CA THR A 119 0.97 24.02 22.22
C THR A 119 1.82 24.99 21.40
N THR A 120 3.11 25.13 21.73
CA THR A 120 4.06 26.02 21.00
C THR A 120 4.24 25.57 19.55
N TYR A 121 4.24 24.26 19.30
CA TYR A 121 4.35 23.66 17.96
C TYR A 121 3.00 23.62 17.19
N GLY A 122 1.93 24.23 17.73
CA GLY A 122 0.60 24.27 17.11
C GLY A 122 -0.10 22.92 17.05
N LEU A 123 0.33 21.95 17.87
CA LEU A 123 -0.24 20.60 17.91
C LEU A 123 -1.41 20.54 18.90
N SER A 124 -2.35 19.62 18.67
CA SER A 124 -3.49 19.40 19.58
C SER A 124 -3.07 18.61 20.81
N LEU A 125 -3.43 19.09 22.00
CA LEU A 125 -3.18 18.40 23.27
C LEU A 125 -3.98 17.08 23.34
N PRO A 126 -3.34 15.93 23.63
CA PRO A 126 -4.05 14.67 23.78
C PRO A 126 -4.86 14.63 25.09
N THR A 127 -6.01 13.98 25.05
CA THR A 127 -7.02 13.96 26.12
C THR A 127 -7.17 12.61 26.80
N ASP A 128 -6.55 11.56 26.26
CA ASP A 128 -6.71 10.17 26.64
C ASP A 128 -5.51 9.35 26.13
N HIS A 129 -5.36 8.11 26.58
CA HIS A 129 -4.24 7.25 26.18
C HIS A 129 -4.15 7.05 24.65
N PHE A 130 -5.28 6.95 23.96
CA PHE A 130 -5.31 6.72 22.52
C PHE A 130 -4.79 7.92 21.73
N SER A 131 -5.29 9.12 22.02
CA SER A 131 -4.82 10.37 21.40
C SER A 131 -3.36 10.67 21.75
N LEU A 132 -2.88 10.23 22.92
CA LEU A 132 -1.49 10.41 23.33
C LEU A 132 -0.53 9.51 22.54
N VAL A 133 -0.88 8.23 22.34
CA VAL A 133 -0.14 7.32 21.44
C VAL A 133 -0.23 7.79 19.99
N ALA A 134 -1.41 8.18 19.51
CA ALA A 134 -1.59 8.65 18.13
C ALA A 134 -0.81 9.95 17.83
N LEU A 135 -0.68 10.85 18.81
CA LEU A 135 0.20 12.02 18.68
C LEU A 135 1.68 11.61 18.70
N ALA A 136 2.08 10.71 19.59
CA ALA A 136 3.45 10.19 19.66
C ALA A 136 3.87 9.58 18.31
N ASP A 137 3.05 8.68 17.76
CA ASP A 137 3.28 8.05 16.46
C ASP A 137 3.35 9.09 15.34
N ALA A 138 2.44 10.07 15.31
CA ALA A 138 2.43 11.11 14.26
C ALA A 138 3.66 12.03 14.29
N VAL A 139 4.17 12.42 15.47
CA VAL A 139 5.38 13.26 15.56
C VAL A 139 6.66 12.45 15.36
N LEU A 140 6.70 11.18 15.78
CA LEU A 140 7.80 10.25 15.44
C LEU A 140 7.86 10.02 13.93
N ASP A 141 6.71 9.85 13.29
CA ASP A 141 6.62 9.63 11.85
C ASP A 141 7.10 10.84 11.06
N ARG A 142 6.65 12.05 11.43
CA ARG A 142 7.19 13.29 10.89
C ARG A 142 8.70 13.45 11.14
N ALA A 143 9.22 12.96 12.26
CA ALA A 143 10.66 12.99 12.55
C ALA A 143 11.50 11.93 11.78
N ARG A 144 10.85 11.02 11.02
CA ARG A 144 11.52 10.16 10.04
C ARG A 144 11.83 10.91 8.75
N GLU A 145 10.94 11.82 8.32
CA GLU A 145 11.18 12.70 7.17
C GLU A 145 12.47 13.51 7.39
N HIS A 146 13.37 13.49 6.41
CA HIS A 146 14.67 14.16 6.49
C HIS A 146 14.58 15.56 5.86
N PRO A 147 15.13 16.65 6.45
CA PRO A 147 14.95 17.99 5.89
C PRO A 147 15.56 18.16 4.48
N LEU A 148 16.67 17.45 4.22
CA LEU A 148 17.32 17.37 2.90
C LEU A 148 16.73 16.28 1.99
N GLY A 149 15.57 15.73 2.34
CA GLY A 149 14.93 14.62 1.64
C GLY A 149 15.85 13.41 1.49
N ASN A 150 15.81 12.78 0.31
CA ASN A 150 16.59 11.59 -0.04
C ASN A 150 18.07 11.88 -0.42
N PHE A 151 18.64 12.99 0.04
CA PHE A 151 20.00 13.45 -0.27
C PHE A 151 20.33 13.66 -1.77
N GLY A 152 19.35 13.61 -2.68
CA GLY A 152 19.56 14.04 -4.08
C GLY A 152 19.62 15.56 -4.28
N GLY A 153 19.21 16.33 -3.28
CA GLY A 153 19.18 17.80 -3.35
C GLY A 153 18.30 18.31 -4.49
N SER A 154 18.82 19.19 -5.32
CA SER A 154 18.09 19.74 -6.48
C SER A 154 17.82 18.74 -7.61
N LEU A 155 18.37 17.51 -7.53
CA LEU A 155 18.04 16.39 -8.41
C LEU A 155 16.86 15.53 -7.91
N SER A 156 16.25 15.92 -6.79
CA SER A 156 15.08 15.28 -6.16
C SER A 156 14.00 16.29 -5.80
N TRP A 157 14.02 17.46 -6.43
CA TRP A 157 12.89 18.40 -6.37
C TRP A 157 11.71 17.85 -7.18
N PRO A 158 10.44 18.21 -6.84
CA PRO A 158 9.25 17.73 -7.56
C PRO A 158 9.28 18.02 -9.07
N LEU A 159 9.96 19.10 -9.46
CA LEU A 159 10.44 19.37 -10.81
C LEU A 159 11.97 19.27 -10.78
N GLU A 160 12.53 18.19 -11.32
CA GLU A 160 13.98 17.99 -11.42
C GLU A 160 14.64 19.09 -12.26
N LEU A 161 15.92 19.39 -11.97
CA LEU A 161 16.74 20.24 -12.83
C LEU A 161 16.82 19.67 -14.26
N SER A 162 16.72 20.53 -15.27
CA SER A 162 16.92 20.13 -16.67
C SER A 162 18.32 19.57 -16.90
N VAL A 163 18.51 18.71 -17.91
CA VAL A 163 19.83 18.08 -18.18
C VAL A 163 20.91 19.14 -18.41
N GLN A 164 20.55 20.27 -19.04
CA GLN A 164 21.47 21.39 -19.23
C GLN A 164 21.80 22.13 -17.92
N ALA A 165 20.83 22.27 -17.01
CA ALA A 165 21.09 22.81 -15.67
C ALA A 165 21.95 21.85 -14.83
N GLN A 166 21.72 20.54 -14.90
CA GLN A 166 22.55 19.53 -14.23
C GLN A 166 24.00 19.56 -14.74
N ARG A 167 24.22 19.60 -16.07
CA ARG A 167 25.56 19.79 -16.67
C ARG A 167 26.23 21.09 -16.18
N THR A 168 25.45 22.15 -15.97
CA THR A 168 25.95 23.42 -15.43
C THR A 168 26.38 23.27 -13.97
N VAL A 169 25.58 22.62 -13.10
CA VAL A 169 25.97 22.32 -11.71
C VAL A 169 27.28 21.51 -11.68
N LEU A 170 27.39 20.46 -12.49
CA LEU A 170 28.58 19.61 -12.56
C LEU A 170 29.84 20.39 -12.96
N ALA A 171 29.76 21.19 -14.03
CA ALA A 171 30.87 22.01 -14.49
C ALA A 171 31.27 23.06 -13.45
N SER A 172 30.31 23.77 -12.87
CA SER A 172 30.55 24.83 -11.89
C SER A 172 31.05 24.31 -10.54
N ALA A 173 30.67 23.09 -10.13
CA ALA A 173 31.19 22.47 -8.91
C ALA A 173 32.68 22.13 -9.06
N ARG A 174 33.07 21.53 -10.20
CA ARG A 174 34.47 21.24 -10.54
C ARG A 174 35.30 22.52 -10.62
N ASP A 175 34.81 23.54 -11.33
CA ASP A 175 35.48 24.84 -11.44
C ASP A 175 35.59 25.58 -10.08
N TYR A 176 34.55 25.56 -9.25
CA TYR A 176 34.61 26.13 -7.90
C TYR A 176 35.71 25.47 -7.05
N ALA A 177 35.80 24.14 -7.05
CA ALA A 177 36.83 23.41 -6.31
C ALA A 177 38.24 23.70 -6.85
N MET A 178 38.42 23.85 -8.17
CA MET A 178 39.70 24.26 -8.77
C MET A 178 40.10 25.70 -8.40
N ARG A 179 39.14 26.63 -8.33
CA ARG A 179 39.40 28.04 -7.95
C ARG A 179 39.60 28.25 -6.45
N HIS A 180 39.15 27.32 -5.60
CA HIS A 180 39.29 27.36 -4.14
C HIS A 180 39.99 26.10 -3.60
N PRO A 181 41.22 25.79 -4.06
CA PRO A 181 41.87 24.51 -3.77
C PRO A 181 42.23 24.37 -2.29
N ASN A 182 42.48 23.13 -1.87
CA ASN A 182 43.05 22.86 -0.54
C ASN A 182 44.42 23.56 -0.37
N PRO A 183 44.77 24.00 0.84
CA PRO A 183 46.14 24.37 1.18
C PRO A 183 47.14 23.26 0.81
N PRO A 184 48.36 23.57 0.30
CA PRO A 184 49.28 22.56 -0.24
C PRO A 184 49.59 21.38 0.69
N ARG A 185 49.59 21.61 2.01
CA ARG A 185 49.80 20.60 3.06
C ARG A 185 48.71 19.51 3.15
N MET A 186 47.55 19.72 2.54
CA MET A 186 46.41 18.78 2.52
C MET A 186 46.32 17.99 1.21
N GLY A 187 47.07 18.36 0.17
CA GLY A 187 46.98 17.74 -1.16
C GLY A 187 45.66 18.02 -1.90
N PRO A 188 45.55 17.58 -3.18
CA PRO A 188 44.30 17.64 -3.93
C PRO A 188 43.26 16.69 -3.33
N SER A 189 41.97 17.07 -3.40
CA SER A 189 40.85 16.18 -3.06
C SER A 189 40.44 15.35 -4.28
N LEU A 190 39.94 14.14 -4.02
CA LEU A 190 39.50 13.17 -5.03
C LEU A 190 38.22 13.66 -5.74
N GLY A 191 37.17 13.95 -4.97
CA GLY A 191 35.93 14.55 -5.43
C GLY A 191 35.45 15.70 -4.54
N ILE A 192 34.20 16.15 -4.76
CA ILE A 192 33.57 17.21 -3.96
C ILE A 192 33.39 16.77 -2.51
N LEU A 193 33.06 15.49 -2.27
CA LEU A 193 32.84 14.95 -0.92
C LEU A 193 34.13 15.03 -0.07
N GLU A 194 35.26 14.58 -0.61
CA GLU A 194 36.60 14.76 -0.02
C GLU A 194 37.01 16.24 0.11
N TYR A 195 36.59 17.10 -0.82
CA TYR A 195 36.87 18.54 -0.76
C TYR A 195 36.13 19.25 0.38
N LEU A 196 34.91 18.81 0.73
CA LEU A 196 34.20 19.30 1.90
C LEU A 196 34.84 18.76 3.19
N ASN A 197 35.17 17.47 3.22
CA ASN A 197 35.74 16.80 4.40
C ASN A 197 37.16 17.30 4.75
N SER A 198 38.00 17.65 3.76
CA SER A 198 39.40 18.03 4.00
C SER A 198 39.60 19.29 4.88
N ASN A 199 38.60 20.16 4.98
CA ASN A 199 38.69 21.39 5.79
C ASN A 199 38.49 21.15 7.29
N GLN A 200 37.56 20.26 7.61
CA GLN A 200 37.14 19.93 8.97
C GLN A 200 36.83 18.43 8.99
N PRO A 201 37.87 17.57 9.04
CA PRO A 201 37.69 16.13 8.85
C PRO A 201 36.78 15.51 9.89
N LEU A 202 35.81 14.73 9.42
CA LEU A 202 34.98 13.88 10.28
C LEU A 202 35.84 12.83 10.99
N SER A 203 35.46 12.48 12.22
CA SER A 203 36.03 11.32 12.91
C SER A 203 35.52 10.02 12.26
N ALA A 204 36.27 8.92 12.41
CA ALA A 204 35.83 7.60 11.92
C ALA A 204 34.42 7.24 12.42
N GLN A 205 34.16 7.46 13.71
CA GLN A 205 32.86 7.22 14.34
C GLN A 205 31.73 8.10 13.77
N ALA A 206 32.03 9.33 13.33
CA ALA A 206 31.03 10.19 12.70
C ALA A 206 30.69 9.73 11.26
N MET A 207 31.61 9.04 10.58
CA MET A 207 31.40 8.48 9.23
C MET A 207 30.66 7.13 9.23
N ASP A 208 30.53 6.47 10.39
CA ASP A 208 29.70 5.28 10.56
C ASP A 208 28.18 5.58 10.62
N ASP A 209 27.78 6.86 10.72
CA ASP A 209 26.43 7.34 10.41
C ASP A 209 26.48 8.24 9.15
N PRO A 210 26.30 7.67 7.95
CA PRO A 210 26.35 8.42 6.70
C PRO A 210 25.39 9.62 6.59
N ALA A 211 24.20 9.54 7.20
CA ALA A 211 23.23 10.64 7.15
C ALA A 211 23.74 11.82 7.99
N ASN A 212 24.13 11.56 9.24
CA ASN A 212 24.71 12.57 10.12
C ASN A 212 26.06 13.12 9.59
N ALA A 213 26.86 12.29 8.90
CA ALA A 213 28.07 12.73 8.21
C ALA A 213 27.76 13.77 7.11
N LEU A 214 26.73 13.53 6.28
CA LEU A 214 26.27 14.48 5.27
C LEU A 214 25.71 15.77 5.89
N GLU A 215 24.86 15.65 6.92
CA GLU A 215 24.34 16.79 7.69
C GLU A 215 25.49 17.69 8.21
N THR A 216 26.54 17.07 8.77
CA THR A 216 27.72 17.76 9.32
C THR A 216 28.53 18.45 8.22
N LEU A 217 28.83 17.75 7.11
CA LEU A 217 29.63 18.30 6.00
C LEU A 217 28.92 19.48 5.32
N LEU A 218 27.61 19.36 5.08
CA LEU A 218 26.80 20.41 4.45
C LEU A 218 26.64 21.65 5.33
N SER A 219 26.73 21.48 6.65
CA SER A 219 26.69 22.58 7.62
C SER A 219 28.01 23.38 7.70
N THR A 220 29.09 22.90 7.06
CA THR A 220 30.38 23.63 7.07
C THR A 220 30.32 24.93 6.26
N PRO A 221 31.08 25.98 6.64
CA PRO A 221 31.17 27.22 5.85
C PRO A 221 31.65 26.99 4.41
N ARG A 222 32.49 25.96 4.18
CA ARG A 222 32.98 25.59 2.84
C ARG A 222 31.85 25.05 1.96
N ALA A 223 31.00 24.17 2.49
CA ALA A 223 29.84 23.67 1.77
C ALA A 223 28.82 24.78 1.49
N GLN A 224 28.52 25.63 2.49
CA GLN A 224 27.59 26.75 2.31
C GLN A 224 28.06 27.75 1.24
N ALA A 225 29.36 28.10 1.22
CA ALA A 225 29.92 28.98 0.20
C ALA A 225 29.86 28.37 -1.21
N MET A 226 30.16 27.06 -1.35
CA MET A 226 30.00 26.35 -2.63
C MET A 226 28.52 26.33 -3.07
N GLY A 227 27.60 26.03 -2.17
CA GLY A 227 26.17 25.99 -2.45
C GLY A 227 25.60 27.32 -2.91
N GLN A 228 25.99 28.42 -2.25
CA GLN A 228 25.64 29.78 -2.65
C GLN A 228 26.20 30.15 -4.03
N ALA A 229 27.43 29.73 -4.36
CA ALA A 229 28.01 29.95 -5.68
C ALA A 229 27.27 29.18 -6.79
N LEU A 230 26.95 27.90 -6.55
CA LEU A 230 26.19 27.05 -7.48
C LEU A 230 24.76 27.57 -7.69
N GLN A 231 24.10 27.98 -6.61
CA GLN A 231 22.80 28.64 -6.64
C GLN A 231 22.84 29.92 -7.50
N THR A 232 23.79 30.81 -7.23
CA THR A 232 23.95 32.08 -7.95
C THR A 232 24.18 31.84 -9.44
N GLN A 233 24.98 30.85 -9.79
CA GLN A 233 25.26 30.49 -11.19
C GLN A 233 24.00 30.09 -11.99
N LEU A 234 22.99 29.53 -11.32
CA LEU A 234 21.70 29.15 -11.92
C LEU A 234 20.58 30.18 -11.67
N ASN A 235 20.88 31.33 -11.07
CA ASN A 235 19.89 32.29 -10.56
C ASN A 235 18.84 31.63 -9.63
N GLY A 236 19.23 30.56 -8.91
CA GLY A 236 18.34 29.78 -8.07
C GLY A 236 17.82 30.57 -6.87
N ILE A 237 16.55 30.38 -6.51
CA ILE A 237 15.96 31.04 -5.34
C ILE A 237 16.61 30.60 -4.03
N ALA A 238 16.92 31.57 -3.16
CA ALA A 238 17.44 31.35 -1.83
C ALA A 238 16.32 30.94 -0.85
N THR A 239 16.45 29.74 -0.30
CA THR A 239 15.61 29.18 0.78
C THR A 239 16.46 28.46 1.82
N ALA A 240 15.83 28.01 2.91
CA ALA A 240 16.47 27.38 4.06
C ALA A 240 17.42 26.19 3.73
N THR A 241 17.10 25.39 2.71
CA THR A 241 17.90 24.22 2.28
C THR A 241 18.64 24.42 0.97
N SER A 242 18.22 25.41 0.16
CA SER A 242 18.64 25.58 -1.24
C SER A 242 20.15 25.46 -1.52
N ALA A 243 21.01 26.09 -0.70
CA ALA A 243 22.46 26.00 -0.88
C ALA A 243 22.96 24.55 -0.68
N SER A 244 22.45 23.84 0.33
CA SER A 244 22.74 22.42 0.55
C SER A 244 22.15 21.54 -0.56
N ASP A 245 20.98 21.88 -1.09
CA ASP A 245 20.35 21.15 -2.21
C ASP A 245 21.22 21.21 -3.49
N TYR A 246 21.85 22.35 -3.79
CA TYR A 246 22.80 22.46 -4.90
C TYR A 246 24.12 21.72 -4.65
N VAL A 247 24.63 21.67 -3.41
CA VAL A 247 25.84 20.89 -3.08
C VAL A 247 25.58 19.40 -3.16
N LEU A 248 24.43 18.92 -2.66
CA LEU A 248 24.02 17.52 -2.78
C LEU A 248 23.89 17.09 -4.24
N ALA A 249 23.28 17.93 -5.09
CA ALA A 249 23.23 17.70 -6.52
C ALA A 249 24.63 17.64 -7.16
N ALA A 250 25.52 18.56 -6.79
CA ALA A 250 26.90 18.56 -7.27
C ALA A 250 27.67 17.28 -6.86
N ILE A 251 27.49 16.78 -5.64
CA ILE A 251 28.11 15.53 -5.19
C ILE A 251 27.56 14.34 -6.00
N ASN A 252 26.24 14.23 -6.14
CA ASN A 252 25.59 13.19 -6.96
C ASN A 252 26.14 13.21 -8.41
N LEU A 253 26.19 14.37 -9.05
CA LEU A 253 26.64 14.51 -10.45
C LEU A 253 28.14 14.31 -10.65
N VAL A 254 28.96 14.53 -9.61
CA VAL A 254 30.40 14.26 -9.67
C VAL A 254 30.71 12.79 -9.47
N LEU A 255 29.92 12.08 -8.66
CA LEU A 255 30.02 10.63 -8.44
C LEU A 255 29.36 9.79 -9.56
N ASP A 256 28.30 10.30 -10.20
CA ASP A 256 27.56 9.61 -11.28
C ASP A 256 27.36 10.50 -12.52
N PRO A 257 28.43 11.05 -13.13
CA PRO A 257 28.32 11.90 -14.31
C PRO A 257 27.77 11.17 -15.54
N GLN A 258 27.95 9.85 -15.62
CA GLN A 258 27.48 8.99 -16.72
C GLN A 258 25.96 9.01 -16.84
N SER A 259 25.24 9.17 -15.71
CA SER A 259 23.78 9.24 -15.67
C SER A 259 23.18 10.39 -16.50
N LEU A 260 23.96 11.41 -16.87
CA LEU A 260 23.54 12.52 -17.74
C LEU A 260 23.46 12.15 -19.21
N ASP A 261 24.35 11.27 -19.69
CA ASP A 261 24.53 10.97 -21.12
C ASP A 261 24.04 9.56 -21.47
N ALA A 262 24.08 8.62 -20.53
CA ALA A 262 23.64 7.23 -20.69
C ALA A 262 22.89 6.72 -19.44
N PRO A 263 21.70 7.27 -19.12
CA PRO A 263 20.91 6.82 -17.97
C PRO A 263 20.51 5.35 -18.11
N ALA A 264 20.93 4.51 -17.16
CA ALA A 264 20.57 3.11 -17.07
C ALA A 264 19.70 2.84 -15.84
N TRP A 265 18.74 1.93 -16.00
CA TRP A 265 17.69 1.64 -15.01
C TRP A 265 18.19 0.87 -13.77
N ASN A 266 19.33 0.20 -13.92
CA ASN A 266 19.95 -0.69 -12.94
C ASN A 266 21.31 -0.17 -12.43
N LYS A 267 21.79 0.99 -12.91
CA LYS A 267 23.12 1.51 -12.56
C LYS A 267 23.11 2.75 -11.68
N VAL A 268 24.17 2.86 -10.88
CA VAL A 268 24.48 4.01 -10.01
C VAL A 268 26.00 4.18 -9.99
N ALA A 269 26.54 5.31 -10.47
CA ALA A 269 28.01 5.51 -10.59
C ALA A 269 28.69 4.36 -11.36
N ASP A 270 28.13 4.02 -12.53
CA ASP A 270 28.45 2.85 -13.38
C ASP A 270 28.30 1.45 -12.76
N PHE A 271 28.16 1.32 -11.44
CA PHE A 271 27.92 0.07 -10.72
C PHE A 271 26.54 -0.49 -11.03
N ASP A 272 26.47 -1.76 -11.45
CA ASP A 272 25.21 -2.44 -11.77
C ASP A 272 24.62 -3.10 -10.51
N LEU A 273 23.53 -2.52 -9.99
CA LEU A 273 22.78 -3.05 -8.83
C LEU A 273 22.21 -4.46 -9.11
N THR A 274 22.03 -4.80 -10.38
CA THR A 274 21.54 -6.10 -10.87
C THR A 274 22.65 -7.05 -11.30
N GLN A 275 23.93 -6.79 -10.98
CA GLN A 275 25.01 -7.73 -11.28
C GLN A 275 24.82 -9.10 -10.62
N THR A 276 25.30 -10.15 -11.28
CA THR A 276 24.94 -11.56 -11.00
C THR A 276 25.38 -12.06 -9.62
N GLU A 277 26.40 -11.41 -9.05
CA GLU A 277 27.05 -11.73 -7.77
C GLU A 277 26.14 -11.39 -6.58
N HIS A 278 25.16 -10.50 -6.80
CA HIS A 278 24.19 -10.03 -5.81
C HIS A 278 22.92 -10.89 -5.75
N TRP A 279 22.68 -11.73 -6.75
CA TRP A 279 21.44 -12.51 -6.84
C TRP A 279 21.43 -13.56 -5.74
N GLY A 280 20.36 -13.61 -4.94
CA GLY A 280 20.33 -14.49 -3.76
C GLY A 280 21.19 -14.00 -2.58
N LYS A 281 21.67 -12.75 -2.57
CA LYS A 281 22.37 -12.12 -1.43
C LYS A 281 21.47 -11.13 -0.69
N PRO A 282 21.74 -10.82 0.60
CA PRO A 282 21.07 -9.74 1.32
C PRO A 282 21.48 -8.35 0.80
N ALA A 283 20.68 -7.33 1.08
CA ALA A 283 20.90 -5.93 0.68
C ALA A 283 22.28 -5.37 1.08
N SER A 284 22.83 -5.82 2.22
CA SER A 284 24.15 -5.43 2.72
C SER A 284 25.26 -5.68 1.69
N ALA A 285 25.24 -6.83 1.02
CA ALA A 285 26.25 -7.19 0.01
C ALA A 285 26.29 -6.21 -1.19
N ILE A 286 25.17 -5.56 -1.51
CA ILE A 286 25.07 -4.58 -2.59
C ILE A 286 25.60 -3.22 -2.13
N ARG A 287 25.28 -2.80 -0.90
CA ARG A 287 25.83 -1.57 -0.29
C ARG A 287 27.35 -1.64 -0.15
N ASP A 288 27.85 -2.79 0.33
CA ASP A 288 29.28 -3.03 0.52
C ASP A 288 29.99 -3.14 -0.83
N GLY A 289 29.36 -3.78 -1.83
CA GLY A 289 29.85 -3.83 -3.20
C GLY A 289 29.97 -2.45 -3.86
N LEU A 290 28.95 -1.60 -3.76
CA LEU A 290 28.99 -0.22 -4.27
C LEU A 290 30.08 0.60 -3.55
N SER A 291 30.20 0.44 -2.23
CA SER A 291 31.25 1.11 -1.45
C SER A 291 32.65 0.69 -1.91
N ALA A 292 32.87 -0.60 -2.20
CA ALA A 292 34.14 -1.09 -2.73
C ALA A 292 34.42 -0.58 -4.15
N HIS A 293 33.41 -0.59 -5.03
CA HIS A 293 33.52 -0.09 -6.41
C HIS A 293 33.92 1.38 -6.46
N LEU A 294 33.30 2.25 -5.64
CA LEU A 294 33.66 3.67 -5.57
C LEU A 294 35.10 3.91 -5.12
N VAL A 295 35.68 3.00 -4.33
CA VAL A 295 37.11 3.05 -3.96
C VAL A 295 37.99 2.56 -5.11
N GLU A 296 37.59 1.49 -5.80
CA GLU A 296 38.34 0.90 -6.91
C GLU A 296 38.43 1.83 -8.13
N GLN A 297 37.34 2.52 -8.48
CA GLN A 297 37.33 3.52 -9.55
C GLN A 297 38.04 4.83 -9.15
N GLY A 298 38.28 5.05 -7.86
CA GLY A 298 38.86 6.30 -7.35
C GLY A 298 37.86 7.46 -7.31
N ASP A 299 36.57 7.18 -7.14
CA ASP A 299 35.52 8.19 -6.97
C ASP A 299 35.33 8.59 -5.49
N ALA A 300 35.68 7.69 -4.56
CA ALA A 300 35.64 7.94 -3.12
C ALA A 300 36.85 7.34 -2.39
N THR A 301 37.28 7.99 -1.31
CA THR A 301 38.26 7.42 -0.38
C THR A 301 37.65 6.30 0.48
N PRO A 302 38.43 5.31 0.98
CA PRO A 302 37.89 4.26 1.85
C PRO A 302 37.15 4.76 3.10
N ALA A 303 37.49 5.97 3.58
CA ALA A 303 36.79 6.63 4.69
C ALA A 303 35.42 7.20 4.29
N MET A 304 35.29 7.76 3.08
CA MET A 304 34.05 8.38 2.60
C MET A 304 33.17 7.45 1.75
N ALA A 305 33.66 6.29 1.34
CA ALA A 305 32.96 5.37 0.44
C ALA A 305 31.55 4.98 0.91
N LYS A 306 31.38 4.67 2.22
CA LYS A 306 30.05 4.41 2.82
C LYS A 306 29.11 5.62 2.71
N VAL A 307 29.65 6.83 2.84
CA VAL A 307 28.90 8.09 2.79
C VAL A 307 28.47 8.40 1.34
N ALA A 308 29.38 8.20 0.38
CA ALA A 308 29.09 8.31 -1.04
C ALA A 308 28.03 7.28 -1.50
N ALA A 309 28.20 6.01 -1.12
CA ALA A 309 27.24 4.95 -1.40
C ALA A 309 25.86 5.23 -0.78
N HIS A 310 25.80 5.71 0.47
CA HIS A 310 24.52 6.09 1.10
C HIS A 310 23.83 7.24 0.35
N LEU A 311 24.55 8.30 -0.01
CA LEU A 311 24.00 9.44 -0.75
C LEU A 311 23.42 9.02 -2.10
N LEU A 312 24.15 8.19 -2.85
CA LEU A 312 23.71 7.70 -4.15
C LEU A 312 22.50 6.76 -4.04
N LEU A 313 22.53 5.81 -3.10
CA LEU A 313 21.44 4.86 -2.88
C LEU A 313 20.18 5.52 -2.34
N ALA A 314 20.28 6.55 -1.49
CA ALA A 314 19.12 7.25 -0.96
C ALA A 314 18.27 7.85 -2.08
N ARG A 315 18.90 8.40 -3.13
CA ARG A 315 18.22 8.91 -4.32
C ARG A 315 17.73 7.80 -5.27
N LYS A 316 18.52 6.75 -5.49
CA LYS A 316 18.32 5.80 -6.62
C LYS A 316 17.70 4.46 -6.26
N ALA A 317 17.97 3.93 -5.07
CA ALA A 317 17.51 2.62 -4.61
C ALA A 317 17.35 2.62 -3.07
N PRO A 318 16.43 3.45 -2.53
CA PRO A 318 16.27 3.65 -1.09
C PRO A 318 15.89 2.38 -0.32
N GLU A 319 15.34 1.35 -0.98
CA GLU A 319 15.09 0.05 -0.36
C GLU A 319 16.36 -0.63 0.17
N LEU A 320 17.52 -0.35 -0.44
CA LEU A 320 18.81 -0.88 0.01
C LEU A 320 19.27 -0.23 1.33
N LEU A 321 18.70 0.91 1.71
CA LEU A 321 19.03 1.63 2.94
C LEU A 321 18.05 1.37 4.10
N ILE A 322 17.04 0.52 3.90
CA ILE A 322 16.10 0.12 4.96
C ILE A 322 16.88 -0.58 6.09
N LYS A 323 16.50 -0.25 7.33
CA LYS A 323 17.10 -0.82 8.54
C LYS A 323 16.48 -2.17 8.86
N ASP A 324 17.27 -3.06 9.45
CA ASP A 324 16.80 -4.35 9.98
C ASP A 324 16.09 -5.24 8.93
N ILE A 325 16.53 -5.19 7.67
CA ILE A 325 16.10 -6.13 6.62
C ILE A 325 16.59 -7.54 7.01
N PRO A 326 15.72 -8.56 7.15
CA PRO A 326 16.15 -9.93 7.38
C PRO A 326 17.01 -10.47 6.22
N ASP A 327 18.06 -11.25 6.52
CA ASP A 327 18.94 -11.85 5.48
C ASP A 327 18.19 -12.78 4.50
N SER A 328 17.00 -13.25 4.89
CA SER A 328 16.09 -14.03 4.03
C SER A 328 15.44 -13.19 2.92
N VAL A 329 15.41 -11.86 3.01
CA VAL A 329 14.98 -10.94 1.94
C VAL A 329 16.12 -10.77 0.92
N THR A 330 16.38 -11.81 0.14
CA THR A 330 17.47 -11.77 -0.85
C THR A 330 17.10 -10.97 -2.10
N TYR A 331 18.07 -10.29 -2.71
CA TYR A 331 17.85 -9.43 -3.88
C TYR A 331 17.21 -10.19 -5.04
N GLY A 332 16.14 -9.60 -5.60
CA GLY A 332 15.34 -10.20 -6.68
C GLY A 332 14.44 -11.37 -6.25
N SER A 333 14.26 -11.65 -4.95
CA SER A 333 13.26 -12.59 -4.45
C SER A 333 11.82 -12.03 -4.48
N PRO A 334 10.75 -12.84 -4.34
CA PRO A 334 9.38 -12.34 -4.26
C PRO A 334 9.12 -11.39 -3.07
N ALA A 335 9.84 -11.58 -1.97
CA ALA A 335 9.79 -10.67 -0.83
C ALA A 335 10.55 -9.37 -1.12
N TRP A 336 11.66 -9.41 -1.87
CA TRP A 336 12.33 -8.23 -2.38
C TRP A 336 11.41 -7.37 -3.27
N VAL A 337 10.63 -8.01 -4.16
CA VAL A 337 9.62 -7.30 -4.97
C VAL A 337 8.65 -6.52 -4.07
N SER A 338 8.15 -7.17 -3.01
CA SER A 338 7.23 -6.53 -2.05
C SER A 338 7.88 -5.36 -1.32
N LEU A 339 9.15 -5.50 -0.94
CA LEU A 339 9.94 -4.46 -0.27
C LEU A 339 10.24 -3.26 -1.18
N SER A 340 10.68 -3.48 -2.42
CA SER A 340 10.93 -2.41 -3.39
C SER A 340 9.65 -1.65 -3.73
N VAL A 341 8.50 -2.33 -3.89
CA VAL A 341 7.20 -1.67 -4.12
C VAL A 341 6.80 -0.80 -2.93
N ALA A 342 6.94 -1.31 -1.70
CA ALA A 342 6.67 -0.58 -0.48
C ALA A 342 7.57 0.67 -0.37
N ALA A 343 8.88 0.50 -0.53
CA ALA A 343 9.87 1.56 -0.46
C ALA A 343 9.61 2.68 -1.48
N ALA A 344 9.47 2.34 -2.76
CA ALA A 344 9.24 3.32 -3.83
C ALA A 344 7.91 4.07 -3.66
N THR A 345 6.86 3.40 -3.17
CA THR A 345 5.56 4.04 -2.90
C THR A 345 5.63 5.06 -1.77
N ILE A 346 6.38 4.77 -0.70
CA ILE A 346 6.56 5.69 0.44
C ILE A 346 7.49 6.86 0.05
N GLU A 347 8.58 6.59 -0.67
CA GLU A 347 9.53 7.62 -1.11
C GLU A 347 8.93 8.62 -2.09
N ALA A 348 8.04 8.18 -2.99
CA ALA A 348 7.31 9.10 -3.87
C ALA A 348 6.42 10.10 -3.12
N GLN A 349 5.96 9.77 -1.91
CA GLN A 349 5.12 10.63 -1.07
C GLN A 349 5.93 11.44 -0.05
N THR A 350 7.03 10.86 0.41
CA THR A 350 7.90 11.42 1.47
C THR A 350 9.37 11.09 1.18
N PRO A 351 10.02 11.82 0.24
CA PRO A 351 11.40 11.53 -0.14
C PRO A 351 12.37 11.62 1.06
N GLY A 352 13.19 10.59 1.25
CA GLY A 352 14.16 10.44 2.33
C GLY A 352 13.62 9.83 3.62
N LYS A 353 12.36 9.37 3.63
CA LYS A 353 11.76 8.72 4.80
C LYS A 353 12.21 7.26 4.94
N VAL A 354 12.32 6.50 3.85
CA VAL A 354 12.61 5.06 3.85
C VAL A 354 14.00 4.72 4.40
N PRO A 355 15.10 5.46 4.09
CA PRO A 355 16.39 5.27 4.76
C PRO A 355 16.36 5.48 6.29
N ASN A 356 15.30 6.10 6.82
CA ASN A 356 15.09 6.30 8.25
C ASN A 356 14.17 5.23 8.89
N MET A 357 13.60 4.32 8.11
CA MET A 357 12.64 3.29 8.55
C MET A 357 13.27 1.91 8.71
N THR A 358 12.66 1.07 9.56
CA THR A 358 12.95 -0.37 9.61
C THR A 358 12.08 -1.14 8.61
N PHE A 359 12.49 -2.37 8.27
CA PHE A 359 11.73 -3.28 7.40
C PHE A 359 10.24 -3.37 7.82
N THR A 360 9.97 -3.60 9.11
CA THR A 360 8.61 -3.66 9.64
C THR A 360 7.82 -2.37 9.43
N GLN A 361 8.46 -1.20 9.62
CA GLN A 361 7.81 0.09 9.43
C GLN A 361 7.45 0.32 7.95
N VAL A 362 8.35 -0.02 7.03
CA VAL A 362 8.11 0.09 5.57
C VAL A 362 6.93 -0.79 5.16
N MET A 363 6.91 -2.06 5.58
CA MET A 363 5.82 -2.97 5.21
C MET A 363 4.47 -2.62 5.86
N MET A 364 4.46 -1.95 7.02
CA MET A 364 3.23 -1.45 7.64
C MET A 364 2.67 -0.19 6.97
N GLU A 365 3.53 0.74 6.55
CA GLU A 365 3.08 2.01 5.96
C GLU A 365 2.62 1.85 4.51
N ALA A 366 3.22 0.90 3.78
CA ALA A 366 3.02 0.69 2.34
C ALA A 366 1.56 0.56 1.89
N GLU A 367 0.69 -0.11 2.67
CA GLU A 367 -0.74 -0.23 2.34
C GLU A 367 -1.41 1.16 2.32
N SER A 368 -1.15 1.97 3.34
CA SER A 368 -1.72 3.32 3.45
C SER A 368 -1.13 4.29 2.42
N ALA A 369 0.13 4.10 2.03
CA ALA A 369 0.77 4.87 0.97
C ALA A 369 0.21 4.48 -0.41
N GLY A 370 0.11 3.19 -0.74
CA GLY A 370 -0.36 2.74 -2.06
C GLY A 370 -1.80 3.15 -2.37
N LEU A 371 -2.66 3.23 -1.35
CA LEU A 371 -4.03 3.75 -1.48
C LEU A 371 -4.10 5.26 -1.77
N GLN A 372 -3.03 6.03 -1.60
CA GLN A 372 -2.97 7.46 -1.91
C GLN A 372 -2.56 7.75 -3.36
N ASP A 373 -1.65 6.95 -3.95
CA ASP A 373 -1.28 7.05 -5.37
C ASP A 373 -1.07 5.67 -6.02
N LEU A 374 -2.16 5.14 -6.58
CA LEU A 374 -2.17 3.87 -7.31
C LEU A 374 -1.30 3.90 -8.57
N THR A 375 -1.03 5.07 -9.16
CA THR A 375 -0.23 5.18 -10.39
C THR A 375 1.25 4.94 -10.07
N VAL A 376 1.73 5.59 -9.01
CA VAL A 376 3.06 5.36 -8.44
C VAL A 376 3.23 3.90 -8.04
N THR A 377 2.27 3.32 -7.32
CA THR A 377 2.36 1.92 -6.90
C THR A 377 2.37 0.94 -8.09
N GLN A 378 1.61 1.19 -9.16
CA GLN A 378 1.66 0.36 -10.38
C GLN A 378 3.00 0.49 -11.11
N GLN A 379 3.60 1.68 -11.14
CA GLN A 379 4.94 1.87 -11.71
C GLN A 379 6.01 1.15 -10.87
N ALA A 380 5.96 1.30 -9.54
CA ALA A 380 6.84 0.58 -8.62
C ALA A 380 6.71 -0.96 -8.75
N GLN A 381 5.49 -1.48 -8.89
CA GLN A 381 5.25 -2.90 -9.18
C GLN A 381 5.88 -3.32 -10.53
N SER A 382 5.73 -2.50 -11.58
CA SER A 382 6.35 -2.73 -12.88
C SER A 382 7.88 -2.82 -12.75
N ASP A 383 8.52 -1.93 -12.01
CA ASP A 383 9.98 -1.87 -11.95
C ASP A 383 10.58 -2.93 -11.01
N ALA A 384 9.93 -3.22 -9.88
CA ALA A 384 10.32 -4.34 -9.02
C ALA A 384 10.17 -5.70 -9.72
N LEU A 385 9.12 -5.88 -10.54
CA LEU A 385 8.97 -7.07 -11.38
C LEU A 385 10.03 -7.17 -12.47
N ARG A 386 10.60 -6.06 -12.96
CA ARG A 386 11.70 -6.07 -13.94
C ARG A 386 12.94 -6.76 -13.37
N VAL A 387 13.34 -6.35 -12.15
CA VAL A 387 14.45 -6.94 -11.40
C VAL A 387 14.20 -8.43 -11.16
N TRP A 388 13.03 -8.78 -10.61
CA TRP A 388 12.67 -10.18 -10.37
C TRP A 388 12.64 -11.01 -11.66
N GLY A 389 12.17 -10.45 -12.78
CA GLY A 389 12.13 -11.12 -14.07
C GLY A 389 13.51 -11.53 -14.57
N LEU A 390 14.48 -10.62 -14.46
CA LEU A 390 15.88 -10.89 -14.78
C LEU A 390 16.50 -11.93 -13.84
N VAL A 391 16.39 -11.71 -12.52
CA VAL A 391 17.01 -12.58 -11.49
C VAL A 391 16.44 -14.00 -11.51
N SER A 392 15.12 -14.15 -11.75
CA SER A 392 14.43 -15.46 -11.83
C SER A 392 14.72 -16.24 -13.11
N GLY A 393 15.36 -15.64 -14.12
CA GLY A 393 15.52 -16.23 -15.45
C GLY A 393 14.26 -16.17 -16.32
N THR A 394 13.22 -15.42 -15.91
CA THR A 394 12.00 -15.20 -16.70
C THR A 394 12.26 -14.27 -17.88
N LEU A 395 13.14 -13.29 -17.70
CA LEU A 395 13.60 -12.34 -18.72
C LEU A 395 15.09 -12.56 -18.98
N SER A 396 15.49 -12.53 -20.26
CA SER A 396 16.91 -12.32 -20.60
C SER A 396 17.33 -10.87 -20.34
N ALA A 397 18.63 -10.58 -20.30
CA ALA A 397 19.13 -9.21 -20.19
C ALA A 397 18.53 -8.28 -21.28
N GLN A 398 18.42 -8.75 -22.52
CA GLN A 398 17.84 -7.97 -23.63
C GLN A 398 16.32 -7.72 -23.46
N GLU A 399 15.60 -8.68 -22.88
CA GLU A 399 14.17 -8.51 -22.55
C GLU A 399 13.98 -7.56 -21.35
N ALA A 400 14.88 -7.65 -20.36
CA ALA A 400 14.93 -6.74 -19.23
C ALA A 400 15.30 -5.32 -19.66
N ASP A 401 16.21 -5.11 -20.62
CA ASP A 401 16.61 -3.78 -21.08
C ASP A 401 15.51 -3.09 -21.91
N ARG A 402 14.87 -3.81 -22.85
CA ARG A 402 13.79 -3.24 -23.67
C ARG A 402 12.48 -3.04 -22.89
N TYR A 403 12.21 -3.93 -21.93
CA TYR A 403 11.04 -4.01 -21.05
C TYR A 403 9.69 -3.58 -21.65
N GLY A 404 9.36 -4.13 -22.82
CA GLY A 404 8.15 -3.79 -23.56
C GLY A 404 6.87 -4.40 -22.96
N PRO A 405 5.68 -4.08 -23.49
CA PRO A 405 4.41 -4.60 -22.98
C PRO A 405 4.33 -6.15 -22.93
N ALA A 406 4.97 -6.83 -23.88
CA ALA A 406 5.05 -8.29 -23.90
C ALA A 406 5.92 -8.84 -22.75
N ASP A 407 7.05 -8.19 -22.46
CA ASP A 407 7.96 -8.57 -21.37
C ASP A 407 7.29 -8.35 -20.01
N LYS A 408 6.59 -7.22 -19.84
CA LYS A 408 5.74 -6.92 -18.67
C LYS A 408 4.64 -7.96 -18.46
N GLN A 409 3.98 -8.42 -19.53
CA GLN A 409 2.98 -9.49 -19.43
C GLN A 409 3.60 -10.85 -19.08
N LYS A 410 4.75 -11.19 -19.70
CA LYS A 410 5.50 -12.42 -19.46
C LYS A 410 5.90 -12.54 -17.98
N VAL A 411 6.54 -11.50 -17.46
CA VAL A 411 7.02 -11.47 -16.06
C VAL A 411 5.88 -11.48 -15.06
N ARG A 412 4.80 -10.70 -15.28
CA ARG A 412 3.60 -10.70 -14.44
C ARG A 412 2.92 -12.08 -14.39
N SER A 413 2.84 -12.76 -15.53
CA SER A 413 2.23 -14.10 -15.61
C SER A 413 3.04 -15.13 -14.84
N ALA A 414 4.37 -15.12 -15.00
CA ALA A 414 5.27 -16.01 -14.27
C ALA A 414 5.25 -15.75 -12.76
N PHE A 415 5.30 -14.48 -12.34
CA PHE A 415 5.26 -14.10 -10.92
C PHE A 415 3.97 -14.56 -10.25
N ASN A 416 2.82 -14.31 -10.89
CA ASN A 416 1.52 -14.73 -10.37
C ASN A 416 1.36 -16.26 -10.36
N ALA A 417 1.86 -16.97 -11.38
CA ALA A 417 1.87 -18.44 -11.39
C ALA A 417 2.70 -19.00 -10.22
N GLN A 418 3.91 -18.48 -10.01
CA GLN A 418 4.74 -18.88 -8.86
C GLN A 418 4.09 -18.50 -7.53
N ALA A 419 3.45 -17.33 -7.41
CA ALA A 419 2.76 -16.93 -6.19
C ALA A 419 1.58 -17.86 -5.85
N ASN A 420 0.78 -18.24 -6.84
CA ASN A 420 -0.32 -19.19 -6.66
C ASN A 420 0.19 -20.58 -6.26
N GLU A 421 1.22 -21.11 -6.94
CA GLU A 421 1.78 -22.43 -6.61
C GLU A 421 2.34 -22.46 -5.17
N ARG A 422 3.03 -21.38 -4.74
CA ARG A 422 3.51 -21.24 -3.35
C ARG A 422 2.36 -21.14 -2.34
N LEU A 423 1.23 -20.51 -2.69
CA LEU A 423 0.06 -20.38 -1.82
C LEU A 423 -0.65 -21.72 -1.65
N GLU A 424 -0.86 -22.44 -2.75
CA GLU A 424 -1.37 -23.80 -2.75
C GLU A 424 -0.45 -24.75 -1.96
N ALA A 425 0.87 -24.63 -2.13
CA ALA A 425 1.85 -25.44 -1.40
C ALA A 425 1.81 -25.24 0.12
N SER A 426 1.61 -24.00 0.58
CA SER A 426 1.42 -23.69 2.01
C SER A 426 0.22 -24.45 2.60
N VAL A 427 -0.93 -24.44 1.90
CA VAL A 427 -2.13 -25.20 2.30
C VAL A 427 -1.88 -26.72 2.21
N GLN A 428 -1.20 -27.16 1.16
CA GLN A 428 -0.92 -28.58 0.90
C GLN A 428 -0.01 -29.23 1.96
N ILE A 429 1.01 -28.53 2.46
CA ILE A 429 1.90 -29.03 3.52
C ILE A 429 1.13 -29.22 4.83
N ASP A 430 0.25 -28.27 5.17
CA ASP A 430 -0.50 -28.29 6.42
C ASP A 430 -1.74 -29.22 6.37
N THR A 431 -1.91 -29.99 5.28
CA THR A 431 -3.00 -30.96 5.12
C THR A 431 -3.01 -31.95 6.29
N GLU A 432 -4.12 -31.98 7.03
CA GLU A 432 -4.31 -32.87 8.18
C GLU A 432 -4.29 -34.35 7.75
N ILE A 433 -3.44 -35.18 8.37
CA ILE A 433 -3.46 -36.62 8.16
C ILE A 433 -4.73 -37.20 8.81
N PRO A 434 -5.57 -37.97 8.09
CA PRO A 434 -6.81 -38.49 8.65
C PRO A 434 -6.55 -39.48 9.78
N SER A 435 -7.46 -39.53 10.76
CA SER A 435 -7.43 -40.53 11.84
C SER A 435 -8.48 -41.61 11.61
N ARG A 436 -8.04 -42.88 11.50
CA ARG A 436 -8.96 -44.03 11.39
C ARG A 436 -9.92 -44.11 12.59
N ARG A 437 -9.46 -43.75 13.80
CA ARG A 437 -10.29 -43.63 15.01
C ARG A 437 -11.37 -42.55 14.87
N ALA A 438 -11.00 -41.36 14.39
CA ALA A 438 -11.97 -40.28 14.20
C ALA A 438 -13.06 -40.63 13.17
N ILE A 439 -12.67 -41.26 12.05
CA ILE A 439 -13.60 -41.74 11.01
C ILE A 439 -14.54 -42.81 11.59
N ALA A 440 -14.00 -43.78 12.35
CA ALA A 440 -14.79 -44.81 13.01
C ALA A 440 -15.78 -44.23 14.03
N LEU A 441 -15.33 -43.36 14.94
CA LEU A 441 -16.18 -42.68 15.92
C LEU A 441 -17.30 -41.86 15.26
N ALA A 442 -17.02 -41.15 14.16
CA ALA A 442 -18.02 -40.40 13.43
C ALA A 442 -19.12 -41.32 12.86
N LYS A 443 -18.74 -42.40 12.16
CA LYS A 443 -19.69 -43.37 11.59
C LYS A 443 -20.46 -44.16 12.66
N LEU A 444 -19.82 -44.43 13.80
CA LEU A 444 -20.46 -45.07 14.95
C LEU A 444 -21.52 -44.17 15.57
N LYS A 445 -21.20 -42.90 15.84
CA LYS A 445 -22.15 -41.88 16.34
C LYS A 445 -23.33 -41.71 15.39
N GLU A 446 -23.06 -41.58 14.09
CA GLU A 446 -24.08 -41.44 13.04
C GLU A 446 -25.07 -42.62 13.03
N ARG A 447 -24.60 -43.86 13.21
CA ARG A 447 -25.45 -45.06 13.15
C ARG A 447 -26.15 -45.41 14.48
N PHE A 448 -25.51 -45.13 15.60
CA PHE A 448 -25.91 -45.66 16.91
C PHE A 448 -26.34 -44.58 17.93
N GLY A 449 -26.07 -43.29 17.68
CA GLY A 449 -26.31 -42.20 18.64
C GLY A 449 -25.08 -41.86 19.46
N GLU A 450 -25.03 -40.67 20.07
CA GLU A 450 -23.81 -40.20 20.76
C GLU A 450 -23.58 -40.84 22.14
N ASP A 451 -24.63 -41.28 22.83
CA ASP A 451 -24.59 -41.80 24.21
C ASP A 451 -24.13 -43.28 24.33
N VAL A 452 -23.74 -43.89 23.21
CA VAL A 452 -23.34 -45.30 23.15
C VAL A 452 -21.86 -45.44 23.54
N PRO A 453 -21.49 -46.39 24.41
CA PRO A 453 -20.12 -46.54 24.91
C PRO A 453 -19.17 -47.17 23.87
N PHE A 454 -18.83 -46.41 22.83
CA PHE A 454 -18.10 -46.91 21.66
C PHE A 454 -16.71 -47.47 21.94
N GLU A 455 -16.03 -46.96 22.97
CA GLU A 455 -14.66 -47.32 23.34
C GLU A 455 -14.60 -48.35 24.49
N GLU A 456 -15.72 -48.61 25.17
CA GLU A 456 -15.78 -49.63 26.23
C GLU A 456 -15.75 -51.04 25.61
N LYS A 457 -14.95 -51.94 26.19
CA LYS A 457 -14.75 -53.30 25.67
C LYS A 457 -15.86 -54.24 26.13
N LEU A 458 -17.02 -54.09 25.50
CA LEU A 458 -18.28 -54.73 25.91
C LEU A 458 -18.74 -55.86 24.98
N LEU A 459 -18.04 -56.16 23.89
CA LEU A 459 -18.43 -57.18 22.91
C LEU A 459 -17.48 -58.38 22.88
N THR A 460 -18.04 -59.58 22.68
CA THR A 460 -17.31 -60.83 22.41
C THR A 460 -17.83 -61.50 21.13
N VAL A 461 -17.01 -62.34 20.50
CA VAL A 461 -17.47 -63.13 19.34
C VAL A 461 -18.45 -64.19 19.82
N LYS A 462 -19.64 -64.20 19.22
CA LYS A 462 -20.72 -65.14 19.53
C LYS A 462 -20.37 -66.52 19.04
N ALA A 463 -20.13 -67.43 19.99
CA ALA A 463 -19.78 -68.84 19.79
C ALA A 463 -18.59 -69.12 18.87
N THR A 464 -17.39 -69.27 19.45
CA THR A 464 -16.27 -69.96 18.80
C THR A 464 -16.02 -71.31 19.49
N THR A 465 -16.43 -72.41 18.86
CA THR A 465 -15.81 -73.72 19.11
C THR A 465 -14.40 -73.72 18.52
N GLN A 466 -13.45 -73.08 19.22
CA GLN A 466 -12.02 -73.25 18.94
C GLN A 466 -11.54 -74.54 19.62
N PRO A 467 -10.95 -75.50 18.87
CA PRO A 467 -10.18 -76.60 19.45
C PRO A 467 -9.06 -76.03 20.33
N HIS A 468 -8.68 -76.76 21.39
CA HIS A 468 -7.69 -76.27 22.35
C HIS A 468 -6.26 -76.19 21.77
N ASP A 469 -6.01 -76.93 20.70
CA ASP A 469 -4.71 -77.09 20.05
C ASP A 469 -4.71 -76.52 18.62
N GLU A 470 -4.34 -75.25 18.46
CA GLU A 470 -3.94 -74.68 17.17
C GLU A 470 -2.59 -73.93 17.31
N PRO A 471 -1.75 -73.93 16.26
CA PRO A 471 -0.46 -73.25 16.30
C PRO A 471 -0.62 -71.72 16.50
N LEU A 472 0.35 -71.11 17.19
CA LEU A 472 0.35 -69.69 17.59
C LEU A 472 0.19 -68.66 16.45
N TYR A 473 0.23 -69.08 15.19
CA TYR A 473 0.17 -68.21 14.01
C TYR A 473 -0.82 -68.74 12.95
N ASN A 474 -2.11 -68.85 13.32
CA ASN A 474 -3.20 -69.02 12.36
C ASN A 474 -3.77 -67.63 11.95
N PRO A 475 -3.62 -67.19 10.69
CA PRO A 475 -4.13 -65.89 10.23
C PRO A 475 -5.67 -65.82 10.17
N ASN A 476 -6.37 -66.95 10.25
CA ASN A 476 -7.84 -67.04 10.30
C ASN A 476 -8.39 -67.19 11.73
N ARG A 477 -7.57 -66.99 12.76
CA ARG A 477 -8.00 -67.13 14.16
C ARG A 477 -9.03 -66.07 14.54
N ALA A 478 -10.21 -66.50 14.99
CA ALA A 478 -11.24 -65.61 15.50
C ALA A 478 -10.71 -64.71 16.64
N PRO A 479 -11.06 -63.41 16.68
CA PRO A 479 -10.44 -62.44 17.58
C PRO A 479 -10.78 -62.73 19.06
N ALA A 480 -9.75 -62.95 19.86
CA ALA A 480 -9.88 -63.40 21.24
C ALA A 480 -10.13 -62.24 22.24
N GLY A 481 -11.05 -62.46 23.19
CA GLY A 481 -11.36 -61.54 24.28
C GLY A 481 -12.31 -60.39 23.92
N ARG A 482 -12.57 -59.51 24.90
CA ARG A 482 -13.53 -58.39 24.75
C ARG A 482 -13.01 -57.28 23.82
N HIS A 483 -13.86 -56.80 22.93
CA HIS A 483 -13.62 -55.72 21.97
C HIS A 483 -14.65 -54.60 22.17
N SER A 484 -14.31 -53.39 21.72
CA SER A 484 -15.23 -52.24 21.67
C SER A 484 -15.89 -52.12 20.29
N LEU A 485 -16.96 -51.33 20.17
CA LEU A 485 -17.54 -51.02 18.85
C LEU A 485 -16.53 -50.28 17.97
N LEU A 486 -15.67 -49.45 18.57
CA LEU A 486 -14.56 -48.77 17.92
C LEU A 486 -13.52 -49.76 17.36
N ASP A 487 -13.10 -50.76 18.14
CA ASP A 487 -12.19 -51.82 17.66
C ASP A 487 -12.77 -52.52 16.42
N ILE A 488 -14.05 -52.94 16.48
CA ILE A 488 -14.71 -53.67 15.39
C ILE A 488 -14.80 -52.81 14.12
N ALA A 489 -15.18 -51.53 14.26
CA ALA A 489 -15.28 -50.59 13.15
C ALA A 489 -13.90 -50.25 12.53
N MET A 490 -12.85 -50.09 13.35
CA MET A 490 -11.48 -49.82 12.87
C MET A 490 -10.85 -51.05 12.21
N SER A 491 -10.88 -52.21 12.86
CA SER A 491 -10.29 -53.44 12.33
C SER A 491 -11.07 -54.05 11.17
N GLY A 492 -12.31 -53.62 10.92
CA GLY A 492 -13.18 -54.21 9.92
C GLY A 492 -13.68 -55.62 10.27
N LEU A 493 -13.70 -55.99 11.56
CA LEU A 493 -14.05 -57.34 12.06
C LEU A 493 -15.57 -57.64 12.03
N HIS A 494 -16.30 -56.98 11.14
CA HIS A 494 -17.76 -57.08 10.98
C HIS A 494 -18.24 -58.44 10.44
N ALA A 495 -17.34 -59.26 9.89
CA ALA A 495 -17.65 -60.61 9.42
C ALA A 495 -17.90 -61.62 10.57
N TYR A 496 -17.43 -61.29 11.79
CA TYR A 496 -17.72 -62.08 12.98
C TYR A 496 -19.09 -61.70 13.55
N GLN A 497 -19.83 -62.67 14.09
CA GLN A 497 -21.01 -62.37 14.91
C GLN A 497 -20.56 -61.92 16.29
N TRP A 498 -21.09 -60.78 16.76
CA TRP A 498 -20.74 -60.20 18.05
C TRP A 498 -21.93 -60.22 19.00
N GLU A 499 -21.67 -60.42 20.28
CA GLU A 499 -22.65 -60.32 21.36
C GLU A 499 -22.11 -59.46 22.51
N SER A 500 -23.02 -58.91 23.32
CA SER A 500 -22.72 -58.08 24.47
C SER A 500 -23.70 -58.38 25.59
N GLU A 501 -23.27 -58.22 26.84
CA GLU A 501 -24.10 -58.29 28.04
C GLU A 501 -24.62 -56.90 28.46
N ASP A 502 -24.11 -55.81 27.86
CA ASP A 502 -24.45 -54.44 28.24
C ASP A 502 -25.74 -53.95 27.54
N PRO A 503 -26.81 -53.58 28.29
CA PRO A 503 -28.06 -53.12 27.70
C PRO A 503 -27.91 -51.91 26.76
N ARG A 504 -26.95 -51.01 27.02
CA ARG A 504 -26.68 -49.82 26.18
C ARG A 504 -26.25 -50.24 24.77
N VAL A 505 -25.38 -51.25 24.70
CA VAL A 505 -24.84 -51.79 23.42
C VAL A 505 -25.88 -52.68 22.73
N ILE A 506 -26.57 -53.54 23.47
CA ILE A 506 -27.63 -54.42 22.94
C ILE A 506 -28.74 -53.59 22.30
N GLU A 507 -29.23 -52.55 22.97
CA GLU A 507 -30.32 -51.70 22.46
C GLU A 507 -29.86 -50.90 21.23
N ALA A 508 -28.70 -50.23 21.33
CA ALA A 508 -28.18 -49.38 20.26
C ALA A 508 -27.92 -50.13 18.95
N THR A 509 -27.47 -51.39 19.03
CA THR A 509 -27.09 -52.22 17.87
C THR A 509 -28.22 -53.11 17.34
N ARG A 510 -29.38 -53.20 18.02
CA ARG A 510 -30.48 -54.08 17.61
C ARG A 510 -30.93 -53.79 16.17
N GLY A 511 -30.85 -54.81 15.32
CA GLY A 511 -31.28 -54.74 13.90
C GLY A 511 -30.39 -53.88 13.00
N LYS A 512 -29.22 -53.41 13.48
CA LYS A 512 -28.30 -52.55 12.73
C LYS A 512 -26.99 -53.29 12.42
N SER A 513 -26.37 -52.95 11.28
CA SER A 513 -25.11 -53.58 10.85
C SER A 513 -23.89 -52.99 11.56
N LEU A 514 -22.94 -53.86 11.94
CA LEU A 514 -21.59 -53.49 12.39
C LEU A 514 -20.58 -53.33 11.22
N ALA A 515 -21.01 -53.49 9.97
CA ALA A 515 -20.16 -53.30 8.80
C ALA A 515 -19.93 -51.80 8.53
N PHE A 516 -18.66 -51.39 8.51
CA PHE A 516 -18.25 -50.03 8.20
C PHE A 516 -17.10 -50.00 7.19
N ASP A 517 -17.21 -49.06 6.27
CA ASP A 517 -16.26 -48.63 5.24
C ASP A 517 -15.10 -47.77 5.81
N VAL A 518 -14.80 -47.89 7.11
CA VAL A 518 -13.76 -47.09 7.80
C VAL A 518 -12.39 -47.25 7.12
N ASN A 519 -12.01 -48.47 6.73
CA ASN A 519 -10.69 -48.71 6.14
C ASN A 519 -10.56 -48.18 4.71
N SER A 520 -11.61 -48.24 3.88
CA SER A 520 -11.57 -47.66 2.52
C SER A 520 -11.56 -46.13 2.60
N VAL A 521 -12.46 -45.53 3.37
CA VAL A 521 -12.50 -44.07 3.58
C VAL A 521 -11.20 -43.55 4.18
N PHE A 522 -10.61 -44.26 5.14
CA PHE A 522 -9.30 -43.92 5.68
C PHE A 522 -8.20 -43.99 4.61
N ASN A 523 -8.10 -45.08 3.84
CA ASN A 523 -7.07 -45.25 2.83
C ASN A 523 -7.18 -44.18 1.72
N GLU A 524 -8.39 -43.86 1.26
CA GLU A 524 -8.66 -42.82 0.27
C GLU A 524 -8.25 -41.42 0.78
N GLN A 525 -8.69 -41.06 1.99
CA GLN A 525 -8.30 -39.77 2.59
C GLN A 525 -6.80 -39.70 2.89
N PHE A 526 -6.18 -40.82 3.29
CA PHE A 526 -4.76 -40.87 3.61
C PHE A 526 -3.90 -40.71 2.36
N ALA A 527 -4.20 -41.46 1.29
CA ALA A 527 -3.53 -41.31 0.00
C ALA A 527 -3.65 -39.87 -0.51
N HIS A 528 -4.85 -39.29 -0.48
CA HIS A 528 -5.08 -37.90 -0.90
C HIS A 528 -4.29 -36.88 -0.05
N ALA A 529 -4.25 -37.06 1.28
CA ALA A 529 -3.50 -36.18 2.18
C ALA A 529 -1.98 -36.28 1.97
N VAL A 530 -1.46 -37.48 1.69
CA VAL A 530 -0.05 -37.68 1.34
C VAL A 530 0.27 -37.06 -0.02
N ASP A 531 -0.56 -37.26 -1.04
CA ASP A 531 -0.37 -36.66 -2.38
C ASP A 531 -0.34 -35.13 -2.34
N LEU A 532 -1.21 -34.51 -1.54
CA LEU A 532 -1.18 -33.06 -1.31
C LEU A 532 0.13 -32.65 -0.64
N ARG A 533 0.52 -33.29 0.48
CA ARG A 533 1.78 -32.99 1.16
C ARG A 533 3.01 -33.17 0.26
N LYS A 534 3.05 -34.21 -0.58
CA LYS A 534 4.10 -34.43 -1.58
C LYS A 534 4.23 -33.25 -2.55
N LYS A 535 3.12 -32.73 -3.08
CA LYS A 535 3.10 -31.55 -3.97
C LYS A 535 3.59 -30.28 -3.26
N GLY A 536 3.15 -30.06 -2.03
CA GLY A 536 3.60 -28.91 -1.23
C GLY A 536 5.11 -28.97 -0.91
N ILE A 537 5.63 -30.16 -0.57
CA ILE A 537 7.06 -30.40 -0.38
C ILE A 537 7.84 -30.17 -1.69
N ALA A 538 7.37 -30.69 -2.82
CA ALA A 538 8.03 -30.48 -4.11
C ALA A 538 8.14 -28.98 -4.44
N THR A 539 7.04 -28.23 -4.26
CA THR A 539 7.00 -26.77 -4.43
C THR A 539 7.97 -26.04 -3.49
N THR A 540 8.13 -26.54 -2.27
CA THR A 540 9.10 -26.02 -1.29
C THR A 540 10.53 -26.18 -1.81
N VAL A 541 10.90 -27.37 -2.31
CA VAL A 541 12.23 -27.61 -2.91
C VAL A 541 12.46 -26.69 -4.12
N LYS A 542 11.46 -26.55 -5.01
CA LYS A 542 11.53 -25.62 -6.16
C LYS A 542 11.80 -24.18 -5.73
N GLN A 543 11.12 -23.72 -4.68
CA GLN A 543 11.28 -22.40 -4.09
C GLN A 543 12.65 -22.21 -3.42
N LEU A 544 13.20 -23.24 -2.75
CA LEU A 544 14.53 -23.17 -2.15
C LEU A 544 15.62 -23.06 -3.22
N ILE A 545 15.54 -23.85 -4.30
CA ILE A 545 16.47 -23.76 -5.44
C ILE A 545 16.40 -22.37 -6.08
N ALA A 546 15.19 -21.83 -6.28
CA ALA A 546 15.00 -20.50 -6.87
C ALA A 546 15.58 -19.33 -6.04
N ARG A 547 15.83 -19.51 -4.74
CA ARG A 547 16.44 -18.50 -3.85
C ARG A 547 17.98 -18.57 -3.78
N LEU A 548 18.61 -19.60 -4.34
CA LEU A 548 20.06 -19.77 -4.32
C LEU A 548 20.79 -18.70 -5.17
N PRO A 549 22.07 -18.40 -4.86
CA PRO A 549 22.94 -17.62 -5.74
C PRO A 549 23.01 -18.19 -7.16
N LEU A 550 23.24 -17.34 -8.16
CA LEU A 550 23.19 -17.77 -9.57
C LEU A 550 24.14 -18.94 -9.86
N GLU A 551 25.37 -18.92 -9.33
CA GLU A 551 26.37 -19.98 -9.48
C GLU A 551 25.83 -21.35 -9.04
N ASP A 552 25.12 -21.40 -7.91
CA ASP A 552 24.54 -22.64 -7.36
C ASP A 552 23.29 -23.06 -8.16
N ARG A 553 22.47 -22.11 -8.61
CA ARG A 553 21.33 -22.39 -9.51
C ARG A 553 21.78 -22.96 -10.84
N GLN A 554 22.83 -22.40 -11.44
CA GLN A 554 23.44 -22.91 -12.67
C GLN A 554 24.11 -24.28 -12.45
N THR A 555 24.75 -24.48 -11.30
CA THR A 555 25.32 -25.78 -10.94
C THR A 555 24.21 -26.84 -10.89
N LEU A 556 23.11 -26.59 -10.16
CA LEU A 556 22.00 -27.54 -10.06
C LEU A 556 21.26 -27.73 -11.39
N GLU A 557 21.14 -26.70 -12.24
CA GLU A 557 20.51 -26.83 -13.56
C GLU A 557 21.36 -27.68 -14.52
N TYR A 558 22.67 -27.44 -14.63
CA TYR A 558 23.48 -27.94 -15.75
C TYR A 558 24.43 -29.09 -15.41
N ALA A 559 24.88 -29.25 -14.16
CA ALA A 559 25.80 -30.31 -13.75
C ALA A 559 25.19 -31.72 -13.82
N LYS A 560 26.02 -32.76 -13.77
CA LYS A 560 25.55 -34.13 -13.47
C LYS A 560 25.20 -34.18 -11.98
N LEU A 561 24.02 -34.69 -11.64
CA LEU A 561 23.54 -34.82 -10.26
C LEU A 561 23.54 -36.28 -9.80
N GLU A 562 24.09 -36.52 -8.61
CA GLU A 562 24.09 -37.80 -7.89
C GLU A 562 23.58 -37.55 -6.47
N PHE A 563 22.73 -38.44 -5.94
CA PHE A 563 22.06 -38.22 -4.65
C PHE A 563 22.57 -39.21 -3.59
N TYR A 564 22.61 -38.76 -2.33
CA TYR A 564 23.06 -39.56 -1.20
C TYR A 564 22.15 -39.33 0.01
N GLN A 565 21.68 -40.42 0.60
CA GLN A 565 20.84 -40.43 1.79
C GLN A 565 21.61 -40.90 3.01
N ASN A 566 21.18 -40.48 4.20
CA ASN A 566 21.85 -40.80 5.47
C ASN A 566 20.88 -41.37 6.52
N PRO A 567 20.25 -42.53 6.25
CA PRO A 567 19.32 -43.19 7.17
C PRO A 567 19.99 -43.60 8.48
N THR A 568 19.19 -43.76 9.54
CA THR A 568 19.64 -44.36 10.80
C THR A 568 19.23 -45.82 10.84
N TYR A 569 20.19 -46.72 11.05
CA TYR A 569 19.93 -48.15 11.27
C TYR A 569 20.23 -48.54 12.72
N ARG A 570 19.43 -49.45 13.27
CA ARG A 570 19.73 -50.17 14.50
C ARG A 570 20.32 -51.54 14.18
N LEU A 571 21.45 -51.87 14.80
CA LEU A 571 22.07 -53.18 14.76
C LEU A 571 21.20 -54.18 15.54
N SER A 572 20.87 -55.31 14.90
CA SER A 572 20.16 -56.41 15.53
C SER A 572 21.06 -57.18 16.51
N THR A 573 20.46 -58.03 17.34
CA THR A 573 21.20 -58.96 18.21
C THR A 573 21.87 -60.11 17.46
N GLY A 574 21.54 -60.31 16.16
CA GLY A 574 22.26 -61.20 15.25
C GLY A 574 23.44 -60.47 14.60
N PHE A 575 24.59 -61.14 14.50
CA PHE A 575 25.91 -60.55 14.18
C PHE A 575 26.04 -59.77 12.85
N THR A 576 25.05 -59.77 11.97
CA THR A 576 25.07 -59.05 10.68
C THR A 576 23.81 -58.22 10.38
N GLY A 577 22.71 -58.38 11.13
CA GLY A 577 21.42 -57.78 10.80
C GLY A 577 21.32 -56.29 11.15
N ARG A 578 20.69 -55.51 10.26
CA ARG A 578 20.33 -54.10 10.48
C ARG A 578 18.84 -53.89 10.20
N THR A 579 18.17 -53.14 11.05
CA THR A 579 16.80 -52.66 10.83
C THR A 579 16.80 -51.14 10.69
N LEU A 580 16.03 -50.61 9.74
CA LEU A 580 15.86 -49.17 9.55
C LEU A 580 15.12 -48.58 10.76
N GLU A 581 15.77 -47.66 11.46
CA GLU A 581 15.24 -47.02 12.67
C GLU A 581 14.51 -45.72 12.33
N ARG A 582 15.11 -44.91 11.45
CA ARG A 582 14.59 -43.59 11.05
C ARG A 582 15.13 -43.21 9.66
N LYS A 583 14.26 -42.77 8.74
CA LYS A 583 14.67 -42.01 7.55
C LYS A 583 15.02 -40.58 7.96
N ASN A 584 16.14 -40.08 7.45
CA ASN A 584 16.56 -38.71 7.70
C ASN A 584 15.86 -37.79 6.68
N PRO A 585 15.27 -36.65 7.08
CA PRO A 585 14.63 -35.71 6.15
C PRO A 585 15.63 -34.85 5.35
N LYS A 586 16.93 -35.15 5.41
CA LYS A 586 18.00 -34.46 4.67
C LYS A 586 18.48 -35.31 3.49
N LEU A 587 18.58 -34.68 2.32
CA LEU A 587 19.16 -35.29 1.12
C LEU A 587 20.41 -34.54 0.69
N LEU A 588 21.48 -35.26 0.38
CA LEU A 588 22.71 -34.69 -0.18
C LEU A 588 22.68 -34.81 -1.70
N ILE A 589 23.02 -33.73 -2.40
CA ILE A 589 23.20 -33.68 -3.85
C ILE A 589 24.68 -33.45 -4.14
N LYS A 590 25.33 -34.38 -4.81
CA LYS A 590 26.62 -34.17 -5.46
C LYS A 590 26.39 -33.69 -6.88
N ALA A 591 26.95 -32.53 -7.22
CA ALA A 591 26.91 -31.94 -8.54
C ALA A 591 28.32 -31.96 -9.15
N THR A 592 28.49 -32.65 -10.28
CA THR A 592 29.77 -32.74 -11.01
C THR A 592 29.69 -31.98 -12.33
N SER A 593 30.59 -31.02 -12.48
CA SER A 593 30.68 -30.09 -13.63
C SER A 593 32.10 -30.07 -14.19
N ALA A 594 32.35 -29.26 -15.23
CA ALA A 594 33.71 -29.02 -15.72
C ALA A 594 34.60 -28.30 -14.68
N ASP A 595 33.99 -27.47 -13.83
CA ASP A 595 34.66 -26.68 -12.79
C ASP A 595 34.89 -27.47 -11.48
N GLY A 596 34.60 -28.76 -11.49
CA GLY A 596 34.79 -29.68 -10.37
C GLY A 596 33.48 -30.15 -9.72
N GLU A 597 33.62 -30.67 -8.50
CA GLU A 597 32.53 -31.25 -7.71
C GLU A 597 32.07 -30.28 -6.61
N LYS A 598 30.75 -30.15 -6.45
CA LYS A 598 30.11 -29.42 -5.34
C LYS A 598 29.10 -30.33 -4.66
N VAL A 599 28.93 -30.19 -3.34
CA VAL A 599 27.94 -30.95 -2.59
C VAL A 599 26.98 -29.98 -1.90
N TYR A 600 25.70 -30.28 -1.97
CA TYR A 600 24.61 -29.52 -1.37
C TYR A 600 23.82 -30.40 -0.40
N GLU A 601 23.32 -29.84 0.69
CA GLU A 601 22.35 -30.49 1.58
C GLU A 601 21.01 -29.76 1.47
N ILE A 602 19.94 -30.48 1.16
CA ILE A 602 18.56 -30.02 1.31
C ILE A 602 18.12 -30.33 2.74
N ASP A 603 17.71 -29.31 3.50
CA ASP A 603 17.11 -29.44 4.83
C ASP A 603 15.79 -28.65 4.90
N LEU A 604 14.65 -29.37 4.82
CA LEU A 604 13.32 -28.76 4.95
C LEU A 604 13.02 -28.21 6.34
N LYS A 605 13.63 -28.77 7.40
CA LYS A 605 13.40 -28.32 8.78
C LYS A 605 14.04 -26.96 9.02
N GLN A 606 15.20 -26.72 8.42
CA GLN A 606 15.84 -25.40 8.36
C GLN A 606 15.30 -24.51 7.23
N GLY A 607 14.54 -25.07 6.29
CA GLY A 607 14.04 -24.34 5.13
C GLY A 607 15.15 -23.81 4.24
N ALA A 608 16.19 -24.62 4.00
CA ALA A 608 17.40 -24.21 3.31
C ALA A 608 17.97 -25.29 2.39
N ILE A 609 18.66 -24.84 1.35
CA ILE A 609 19.65 -25.65 0.61
C ILE A 609 21.00 -24.99 0.86
N SER A 610 21.97 -25.75 1.35
CA SER A 610 23.28 -25.22 1.73
C SER A 610 24.40 -25.97 1.04
N ARG A 611 25.44 -25.26 0.59
CA ARG A 611 26.67 -25.88 0.07
C ARG A 611 27.48 -26.41 1.25
N VAL A 612 27.78 -27.71 1.21
CA VAL A 612 28.54 -28.42 2.24
C VAL A 612 29.89 -28.88 1.69
N ARG A 613 30.83 -29.25 2.59
CA ARG A 613 32.13 -29.79 2.18
C ARG A 613 31.93 -31.18 1.58
N ASP A 614 32.59 -31.46 0.46
CA ASP A 614 32.70 -32.77 -0.20
C ASP A 614 33.00 -33.93 0.76
N THR A 615 33.89 -33.69 1.74
CA THR A 615 34.23 -34.63 2.82
C THR A 615 33.02 -35.15 3.60
N VAL A 616 31.84 -34.50 3.54
CA VAL A 616 30.62 -35.04 4.15
C VAL A 616 30.28 -36.42 3.60
N LEU A 617 30.58 -36.71 2.33
CA LEU A 617 30.30 -37.98 1.66
C LEU A 617 31.30 -39.09 2.03
N THR A 618 32.46 -38.74 2.57
CA THR A 618 33.58 -39.67 2.85
C THR A 618 33.98 -39.77 4.33
N GLN A 619 33.48 -38.86 5.17
CA GLN A 619 33.76 -38.86 6.62
C GLN A 619 33.17 -40.10 7.32
N PRO A 620 33.98 -40.89 8.05
CA PRO A 620 33.48 -41.99 8.87
C PRO A 620 32.63 -41.45 10.03
N ARG A 621 31.31 -41.68 10.01
CA ARG A 621 30.41 -41.22 11.08
C ARG A 621 30.44 -42.17 12.30
N PRO A 622 30.40 -41.64 13.53
CA PRO A 622 30.52 -42.45 14.73
C PRO A 622 29.31 -43.36 14.96
N ARG A 623 29.57 -44.59 15.42
CA ARG A 623 28.56 -45.49 15.98
C ARG A 623 28.13 -44.97 17.35
N ASN A 624 26.83 -44.89 17.63
CA ASN A 624 26.31 -44.56 18.96
C ASN A 624 25.52 -45.75 19.51
N GLY A 625 26.13 -46.53 20.41
CA GLY A 625 25.51 -47.74 20.99
C GLY A 625 25.18 -48.79 19.92
N SER A 626 23.89 -49.04 19.70
CA SER A 626 23.39 -49.92 18.63
C SER A 626 23.01 -49.19 17.34
N LEU A 627 23.14 -47.86 17.27
CA LEU A 627 22.78 -47.05 16.10
C LEU A 627 23.98 -46.76 15.19
N VAL A 628 23.73 -46.81 13.88
CA VAL A 628 24.69 -46.56 12.79
C VAL A 628 24.08 -45.56 11.81
N TYR A 629 24.88 -44.60 11.35
CA TYR A 629 24.46 -43.47 10.51
C TYR A 629 25.28 -43.42 9.21
N PRO A 630 25.12 -44.41 8.29
CA PRO A 630 25.85 -44.43 7.03
C PRO A 630 25.41 -43.28 6.10
N ILE A 631 26.19 -43.07 5.04
CA ILE A 631 25.79 -42.26 3.89
C ILE A 631 25.84 -43.22 2.69
N GLU A 632 24.71 -43.36 2.01
CA GLU A 632 24.47 -44.38 1.00
C GLU A 632 23.95 -43.69 -0.28
N PRO A 633 24.41 -44.07 -1.49
CA PRO A 633 23.86 -43.55 -2.73
C PRO A 633 22.35 -43.77 -2.80
N PHE A 634 21.62 -42.75 -3.24
CA PHE A 634 20.20 -42.81 -3.52
C PHE A 634 19.98 -42.73 -5.03
N THR A 635 19.34 -43.75 -5.60
CA THR A 635 18.95 -43.78 -7.03
C THR A 635 17.44 -43.73 -7.09
N PRO A 636 16.83 -42.66 -7.65
CA PRO A 636 15.39 -42.54 -7.75
C PRO A 636 14.83 -43.55 -8.75
N ALA A 637 13.71 -44.17 -8.41
CA ALA A 637 12.97 -45.11 -9.25
C ALA A 637 12.08 -44.41 -10.28
N HIS A 638 11.61 -43.18 -9.99
CA HIS A 638 10.62 -42.49 -10.81
C HIS A 638 11.18 -41.32 -11.64
N VAL A 639 12.45 -40.95 -11.46
CA VAL A 639 13.12 -39.87 -12.19
C VAL A 639 14.13 -40.46 -13.17
N SER A 640 14.02 -40.13 -14.46
CA SER A 640 14.94 -40.65 -15.49
C SER A 640 16.37 -40.17 -15.28
N GLN A 641 17.36 -41.05 -15.43
CA GLN A 641 18.79 -40.70 -15.31
C GLN A 641 19.20 -39.57 -16.27
N SER A 642 18.63 -39.53 -17.49
CA SER A 642 18.84 -38.44 -18.45
C SER A 642 18.39 -37.07 -17.96
N ALA A 643 17.42 -36.99 -17.05
CA ALA A 643 17.00 -35.75 -16.40
C ALA A 643 17.94 -35.33 -15.25
N LEU A 644 18.94 -36.15 -14.92
CA LEU A 644 19.96 -35.91 -13.87
C LEU A 644 21.39 -35.86 -14.44
N ASP A 645 21.61 -36.27 -15.69
CA ASP A 645 22.90 -36.23 -16.36
C ASP A 645 23.37 -34.80 -16.70
N LEU A 646 24.67 -34.65 -16.98
CA LEU A 646 25.28 -33.38 -17.42
C LEU A 646 24.58 -32.85 -18.68
N ASN A 647 24.14 -31.59 -18.66
CA ASN A 647 23.49 -30.96 -19.80
C ASN A 647 24.54 -30.56 -20.86
N LYS A 648 24.53 -31.25 -22.01
CA LYS A 648 25.55 -31.10 -23.07
C LYS A 648 25.05 -30.12 -24.14
N GLY A 649 25.88 -29.13 -24.49
CA GLY A 649 25.56 -28.13 -25.53
C GLY A 649 25.00 -26.81 -25.01
N VAL A 650 25.13 -26.55 -23.70
CA VAL A 650 24.82 -25.24 -23.09
C VAL A 650 25.88 -24.20 -23.50
N SER A 651 25.48 -22.94 -23.67
CA SER A 651 26.39 -21.84 -24.02
C SER A 651 27.38 -21.50 -22.91
N THR A 652 28.48 -20.84 -23.29
CA THR A 652 29.41 -20.16 -22.37
C THR A 652 29.35 -18.65 -22.60
N PRO A 653 29.03 -17.81 -21.60
CA PRO A 653 28.66 -18.18 -20.23
C PRO A 653 27.33 -18.96 -20.15
N LEU A 654 27.15 -19.66 -19.03
CA LEU A 654 25.95 -20.45 -18.77
C LEU A 654 24.70 -19.54 -18.73
N PRO A 655 23.58 -19.92 -19.35
CA PRO A 655 22.33 -19.15 -19.29
C PRO A 655 21.78 -19.06 -17.87
N ILE A 656 21.01 -18.02 -17.60
CA ILE A 656 20.26 -17.89 -16.35
C ILE A 656 19.13 -18.92 -16.35
N PRO A 657 19.10 -19.87 -15.39
CA PRO A 657 18.04 -20.86 -15.32
C PRO A 657 16.73 -20.24 -14.80
N ALA A 658 15.60 -20.64 -15.40
CA ALA A 658 14.26 -20.33 -14.91
C ALA A 658 13.92 -21.21 -13.67
N SER A 659 14.71 -21.06 -12.61
CA SER A 659 14.93 -22.10 -11.60
C SER A 659 13.70 -22.61 -10.87
N PHE A 660 12.64 -21.81 -10.72
CA PHE A 660 11.41 -22.31 -10.09
C PHE A 660 10.62 -23.26 -11.01
N SER A 661 10.63 -23.00 -12.31
CA SER A 661 9.82 -23.68 -13.32
C SER A 661 10.60 -24.63 -14.24
N SER A 662 11.91 -24.81 -14.02
CA SER A 662 12.71 -25.68 -14.87
C SER A 662 12.40 -27.16 -14.64
N ALA A 663 12.50 -27.96 -15.71
CA ALA A 663 12.29 -29.41 -15.63
C ALA A 663 13.34 -30.09 -14.73
N ARG A 664 14.56 -29.54 -14.64
CA ARG A 664 15.58 -30.02 -13.71
C ARG A 664 15.19 -29.79 -12.26
N THR A 665 14.71 -28.59 -11.90
CA THR A 665 14.26 -28.30 -10.54
C THR A 665 13.07 -29.18 -10.15
N GLN A 666 12.13 -29.43 -11.07
CA GLN A 666 11.06 -30.40 -10.84
C GLN A 666 11.63 -31.81 -10.57
N ALA A 667 12.59 -32.28 -11.39
CA ALA A 667 13.23 -33.56 -11.17
C ALA A 667 13.93 -33.64 -9.79
N ILE A 668 14.67 -32.61 -9.36
CA ILE A 668 15.29 -32.57 -8.02
C ILE A 668 14.23 -32.63 -6.91
N ALA A 669 13.12 -31.92 -7.08
CA ALA A 669 11.99 -31.94 -6.14
C ALA A 669 11.33 -33.32 -6.07
N ASP A 670 11.16 -34.00 -7.21
CA ASP A 670 10.59 -35.35 -7.29
C ASP A 670 11.53 -36.39 -6.64
N VAL A 671 12.84 -36.33 -6.88
CA VAL A 671 13.85 -37.16 -6.19
C VAL A 671 13.79 -36.95 -4.67
N PHE A 672 13.64 -35.70 -4.22
CA PHE A 672 13.54 -35.39 -2.80
C PHE A 672 12.25 -35.95 -2.17
N VAL A 673 11.11 -35.83 -2.85
CA VAL A 673 9.84 -36.43 -2.43
C VAL A 673 9.92 -37.95 -2.37
N GLU A 674 10.58 -38.60 -3.34
CA GLU A 674 10.76 -40.05 -3.37
C GLU A 674 11.65 -40.53 -2.20
N HIS A 675 12.74 -39.81 -1.92
CA HIS A 675 13.63 -40.09 -0.79
C HIS A 675 12.90 -40.11 0.56
N LEU A 676 11.96 -39.17 0.77
CA LEU A 676 11.16 -39.09 2.00
C LEU A 676 10.22 -40.29 2.21
N ASP A 677 9.75 -40.94 1.13
CA ASP A 677 8.96 -42.20 1.17
C ASP A 677 7.74 -42.12 2.10
N ILE A 678 6.99 -41.02 1.95
CA ILE A 678 5.89 -40.62 2.84
C ILE A 678 4.70 -41.61 2.78
N ASP A 679 4.57 -42.33 1.68
CA ASP A 679 3.59 -43.39 1.40
C ASP A 679 4.17 -44.81 1.44
N GLY A 680 5.44 -44.97 1.86
CA GLY A 680 6.07 -46.28 1.99
C GLY A 680 5.28 -47.22 2.89
N GLU A 681 5.39 -48.54 2.69
CA GLU A 681 4.60 -49.54 3.41
C GLU A 681 4.62 -49.33 4.93
N ASP A 682 5.78 -48.95 5.46
CA ASP A 682 6.03 -48.68 6.87
C ASP A 682 5.30 -47.42 7.38
N ALA A 683 5.22 -46.37 6.57
CA ALA A 683 4.43 -45.17 6.88
C ALA A 683 2.93 -45.48 6.84
N VAL A 684 2.47 -46.24 5.83
CA VAL A 684 1.07 -46.71 5.71
C VAL A 684 0.67 -47.65 6.84
N LYS A 685 1.54 -48.60 7.23
CA LYS A 685 1.32 -49.51 8.38
C LYS A 685 1.20 -48.74 9.69
N ARG A 686 2.04 -47.72 9.90
CA ARG A 686 1.96 -46.82 11.07
C ARG A 686 0.69 -45.96 11.03
N ALA A 687 0.29 -45.44 9.86
CA ALA A 687 -0.85 -44.54 9.68
C ALA A 687 -2.20 -45.18 9.98
N LYS A 688 -2.33 -46.48 9.68
CA LYS A 688 -3.55 -47.23 10.00
C LYS A 688 -3.84 -47.25 11.51
N GLY A 689 -2.84 -47.06 12.39
CA GLY A 689 -3.00 -47.17 13.84
C GLY A 689 -3.24 -48.60 14.30
N THR A 690 -2.92 -48.92 15.55
CA THR A 690 -3.00 -50.31 16.06
C THR A 690 -4.30 -50.59 16.81
N THR A 691 -5.02 -51.63 16.40
CA THR A 691 -6.23 -52.13 17.09
C THR A 691 -5.84 -53.16 18.15
N ARG A 692 -6.81 -53.75 18.88
CA ARG A 692 -6.48 -54.80 19.87
C ARG A 692 -5.73 -56.00 19.25
N HIS A 693 -5.93 -56.27 17.96
CA HIS A 693 -5.21 -57.29 17.20
C HIS A 693 -3.72 -56.96 16.97
N ASP A 694 -3.33 -55.68 17.10
CA ASP A 694 -2.05 -55.12 16.70
C ASP A 694 -1.24 -54.55 17.90
N GLN A 695 -1.54 -54.96 19.13
CA GLN A 695 -1.14 -54.24 20.35
C GLN A 695 0.36 -54.31 20.73
N HIS A 696 1.06 -53.18 20.53
CA HIS A 696 1.63 -52.38 21.64
C HIS A 696 1.74 -50.91 21.21
N VAL A 697 1.41 -49.96 22.09
CA VAL A 697 1.18 -48.55 21.72
C VAL A 697 2.41 -47.67 21.97
N GLU A 698 3.11 -47.32 20.88
CA GLU A 698 4.07 -46.21 20.85
C GLU A 698 4.14 -45.51 19.46
N ASN A 699 3.32 -45.95 18.49
CA ASN A 699 3.55 -45.68 17.06
C ASN A 699 2.74 -44.51 16.46
N GLU A 700 1.53 -44.21 16.96
CA GLU A 700 0.72 -43.09 16.44
C GLU A 700 1.41 -41.74 16.68
N TRP A 701 1.99 -41.54 17.87
CA TRP A 701 2.77 -40.35 18.22
C TRP A 701 4.02 -40.21 17.35
N LYS A 702 4.80 -41.29 17.16
CA LYS A 702 6.00 -41.28 16.30
C LYS A 702 5.69 -40.95 14.84
N LEU A 703 4.49 -41.29 14.35
CA LEU A 703 4.06 -40.94 13.00
C LEU A 703 3.65 -39.47 12.91
N ALA A 704 2.89 -38.98 13.88
CA ALA A 704 2.59 -37.55 13.98
C ALA A 704 3.90 -36.76 14.00
N ASP A 705 4.86 -37.13 14.85
CA ASP A 705 6.19 -36.51 14.91
C ASP A 705 6.93 -36.53 13.56
N PHE A 706 6.91 -37.65 12.82
CA PHE A 706 7.50 -37.73 11.47
C PHE A 706 6.85 -36.74 10.49
N PHE A 707 5.51 -36.71 10.40
CA PHE A 707 4.80 -35.78 9.51
C PHE A 707 4.89 -34.32 9.97
N LEU A 708 5.12 -34.08 11.26
CA LEU A 708 5.32 -32.74 11.85
C LEU A 708 6.77 -32.26 11.67
N ASP A 709 7.78 -33.13 11.73
CA ASP A 709 9.18 -32.84 11.41
C ASP A 709 9.37 -32.50 9.91
N LEU A 710 8.44 -32.90 9.04
CA LEU A 710 8.39 -32.56 7.62
C LEU A 710 7.64 -31.25 7.31
N VAL A 711 7.00 -30.60 8.29
CA VAL A 711 6.38 -29.27 8.12
C VAL A 711 7.46 -28.20 8.33
N PRO A 712 7.89 -27.46 7.28
CA PRO A 712 8.84 -26.37 7.47
C PRO A 712 8.23 -25.29 8.35
N LEU A 713 9.04 -24.65 9.20
CA LEU A 713 8.64 -23.54 10.07
C LEU A 713 7.43 -23.83 10.98
N ARG A 714 7.22 -25.11 11.37
CA ARG A 714 6.12 -25.56 12.23
C ARG A 714 5.91 -24.70 13.50
N SER A 715 6.98 -24.17 14.10
CA SER A 715 6.89 -23.26 15.26
C SER A 715 6.09 -22.00 14.97
N ALA A 716 6.31 -21.36 13.81
CA ALA A 716 5.58 -20.17 13.39
C ALA A 716 4.09 -20.46 13.15
N ILE A 717 3.78 -21.57 12.47
CA ILE A 717 2.41 -22.02 12.19
C ILE A 717 1.65 -22.32 13.49
N VAL A 718 2.29 -23.02 14.44
CA VAL A 718 1.70 -23.34 15.75
C VAL A 718 1.48 -22.07 16.57
N ASN A 719 2.48 -21.18 16.64
CA ASN A 719 2.34 -19.90 17.35
C ASN A 719 1.21 -19.03 16.78
N PHE A 720 1.04 -18.99 15.46
CA PHE A 720 -0.06 -18.27 14.82
C PHE A 720 -1.43 -18.91 15.14
N ARG A 721 -1.54 -20.24 15.02
CA ARG A 721 -2.77 -20.99 15.30
C ARG A 721 -3.21 -20.83 16.76
N ASP A 722 -2.25 -20.79 17.67
CA ASP A 722 -2.48 -20.75 19.12
C ASP A 722 -2.57 -19.30 19.68
N GLY A 723 -2.47 -18.28 18.81
CA GLY A 723 -2.71 -16.86 19.14
C GLY A 723 -1.50 -16.10 19.69
N ASN A 724 -0.30 -16.68 19.64
CA ASN A 724 0.95 -16.11 20.16
C ASN A 724 1.62 -15.18 19.13
N TYR A 725 0.91 -14.12 18.74
CA TYR A 725 1.32 -13.25 17.64
C TYR A 725 2.68 -12.56 17.84
N LEU A 726 3.07 -12.23 19.08
CA LEU A 726 4.31 -11.51 19.39
C LEU A 726 5.59 -12.33 19.22
N GLU A 727 5.54 -13.64 19.50
CA GLU A 727 6.68 -14.56 19.27
C GLU A 727 6.65 -15.14 17.84
N GLY A 728 5.48 -15.20 17.18
CA GLY A 728 5.37 -15.63 15.79
C GLY A 728 5.72 -14.57 14.73
N THR A 729 5.72 -13.27 15.06
CA THR A 729 5.81 -12.18 14.07
C THR A 729 7.10 -12.11 13.25
N PHE A 730 8.23 -12.59 13.76
CA PHE A 730 9.50 -12.54 13.01
C PHE A 730 9.75 -13.80 12.17
N ASP A 731 9.26 -14.97 12.59
CA ASP A 731 9.41 -16.23 11.83
C ASP A 731 8.44 -16.32 10.63
N LEU A 732 7.30 -15.61 10.68
CA LEU A 732 6.18 -15.71 9.72
C LEU A 732 6.16 -14.62 8.63
N GLY A 733 7.03 -13.61 8.73
CA GLY A 733 7.02 -12.48 7.79
C GLY A 733 7.71 -12.76 6.46
N MET A 734 8.39 -13.91 6.33
CA MET A 734 9.51 -14.11 5.40
C MET A 734 9.81 -15.59 5.08
N ASP A 735 8.81 -16.46 5.20
CA ASP A 735 8.84 -17.93 5.07
C ASP A 735 9.61 -18.44 3.83
N ILE A 736 9.79 -19.76 3.71
CA ILE A 736 10.29 -20.38 2.46
C ILE A 736 9.53 -19.83 1.24
N PHE A 737 8.21 -19.69 1.36
CA PHE A 737 7.31 -19.15 0.32
C PHE A 737 7.38 -17.62 0.10
N GLY A 738 8.11 -16.86 0.93
CA GLY A 738 8.40 -15.45 0.70
C GLY A 738 7.15 -14.56 0.67
N PHE A 739 6.22 -14.78 1.59
CA PHE A 739 5.02 -13.98 1.78
C PHE A 739 5.23 -12.97 2.91
N VAL A 740 4.92 -11.70 2.69
CA VAL A 740 5.20 -10.63 3.66
C VAL A 740 3.96 -10.27 4.47
N THR A 741 3.85 -10.77 5.70
CA THR A 741 2.75 -10.41 6.60
C THR A 741 3.01 -9.08 7.31
N GLY A 742 2.20 -8.06 7.01
CA GLY A 742 2.17 -6.82 7.81
C GLY A 742 1.71 -7.11 9.24
N ALA A 743 2.47 -6.63 10.24
CA ALA A 743 2.19 -6.87 11.65
C ALA A 743 1.00 -6.02 12.16
N ALA A 744 -0.21 -6.59 12.13
CA ALA A 744 -1.39 -6.00 12.76
C ALA A 744 -1.53 -6.50 14.21
N GLY A 745 -1.27 -5.63 15.18
CA GLY A 745 -1.36 -5.97 16.61
C GLY A 745 -2.79 -6.22 17.08
N ALA A 746 -3.12 -7.46 17.42
CA ALA A 746 -4.44 -7.87 17.93
C ALA A 746 -4.35 -8.58 19.29
N ALA A 747 -3.74 -7.92 20.30
CA ALA A 747 -3.78 -8.36 21.69
C ALA A 747 -5.16 -8.08 22.35
N SER A 748 -6.26 -8.55 21.75
CA SER A 748 -7.52 -8.89 22.44
C SER A 748 -8.53 -9.55 21.48
N ARG A 749 -9.40 -10.40 22.05
CA ARG A 749 -10.61 -11.03 21.43
C ARG A 749 -10.42 -12.28 20.57
N VAL A 750 -9.88 -13.35 21.17
CA VAL A 750 -10.29 -14.73 20.84
C VAL A 750 -11.12 -15.31 21.98
N THR A 751 -12.40 -14.93 22.06
CA THR A 751 -13.36 -15.51 23.02
C THR A 751 -14.75 -15.65 22.39
N LYS A 752 -14.91 -16.68 21.52
CA LYS A 752 -16.11 -17.54 21.35
C LYS A 752 -16.07 -18.35 20.03
N VAL A 753 -15.45 -19.54 20.07
CA VAL A 753 -15.90 -20.68 19.25
C VAL A 753 -15.83 -21.95 20.11
N ALA A 754 -16.83 -22.13 20.96
CA ALA A 754 -17.12 -23.40 21.63
C ALA A 754 -18.51 -23.86 21.17
N ALA A 755 -18.56 -24.54 20.03
CA ALA A 755 -19.74 -25.24 19.50
C ALA A 755 -19.29 -26.24 18.43
N SER A 756 -18.88 -27.44 18.85
CA SER A 756 -18.81 -28.60 17.97
C SER A 756 -20.22 -29.12 17.66
N ALA A 757 -20.35 -29.84 16.53
CA ALA A 757 -21.56 -30.50 16.00
C ALA A 757 -22.56 -29.65 15.17
N ALA A 758 -22.29 -29.55 13.85
CA ALA A 758 -23.29 -29.80 12.80
C ALA A 758 -22.64 -29.88 11.40
N ASN A 759 -22.91 -30.97 10.68
CA ASN A 759 -22.72 -31.24 9.24
C ASN A 759 -21.32 -31.16 8.58
N THR A 760 -20.86 -32.35 8.22
CA THR A 760 -19.64 -32.75 7.49
C THR A 760 -19.70 -32.46 5.97
N THR A 761 -19.54 -31.21 5.52
CA THR A 761 -19.14 -30.94 4.09
C THR A 761 -18.51 -29.57 3.78
N ARG A 762 -17.61 -29.03 4.63
CA ARG A 762 -16.86 -27.77 4.33
C ARG A 762 -15.37 -27.75 4.69
N LYS A 763 -14.63 -28.86 4.52
CA LYS A 763 -13.15 -28.90 4.70
C LYS A 763 -12.35 -28.43 3.48
N ALA A 764 -12.80 -27.35 2.81
CA ALA A 764 -12.06 -26.67 1.73
C ALA A 764 -12.23 -25.13 1.77
N ALA A 765 -12.73 -24.57 2.88
CA ALA A 765 -13.10 -23.15 3.00
C ALA A 765 -12.39 -22.43 4.17
N LYS A 766 -11.30 -22.98 4.69
CA LYS A 766 -10.40 -22.33 5.65
C LYS A 766 -9.01 -22.19 4.99
N VAL A 767 -8.27 -21.15 5.37
CA VAL A 767 -7.02 -20.67 4.73
C VAL A 767 -7.22 -19.94 3.39
N ALA A 768 -8.19 -19.01 3.34
CA ALA A 768 -8.26 -17.94 2.33
C ALA A 768 -8.22 -16.53 2.96
N LYS A 769 -7.80 -16.44 4.23
CA LYS A 769 -7.87 -15.22 5.07
C LYS A 769 -6.66 -15.05 6.02
N ILE A 770 -5.61 -15.84 5.86
CA ILE A 770 -4.36 -15.66 6.60
C ILE A 770 -3.27 -15.92 5.56
N LEU A 771 -2.62 -14.84 5.14
CA LEU A 771 -1.41 -14.69 4.31
C LEU A 771 -1.58 -13.36 3.56
N GLY A 772 -0.96 -12.31 4.09
CA GLY A 772 -0.99 -10.96 3.53
C GLY A 772 -0.23 -10.89 2.22
N THR A 773 -0.84 -11.41 1.15
CA THR A 773 -0.25 -11.41 -0.18
C THR A 773 -1.05 -10.50 -1.09
N THR A 774 -0.44 -9.37 -1.41
CA THR A 774 -0.65 -8.73 -2.71
C THR A 774 -0.07 -9.64 -3.80
N VAL A 775 -0.71 -10.80 -4.03
CA VAL A 775 -0.81 -11.31 -5.41
C VAL A 775 -1.32 -10.12 -6.22
N VAL A 776 -0.69 -9.82 -7.36
CA VAL A 776 -0.93 -8.59 -8.15
C VAL A 776 -2.34 -8.65 -8.77
N SER A 777 -3.31 -8.33 -7.92
CA SER A 777 -4.75 -8.53 -8.08
C SER A 777 -5.41 -7.33 -8.75
N GLU A 778 -4.76 -6.17 -8.68
CA GLU A 778 -5.12 -4.95 -9.42
C GLU A 778 -5.07 -5.13 -10.95
N LEU A 779 -4.51 -6.25 -11.44
CA LEU A 779 -4.32 -6.53 -12.86
C LEU A 779 -4.83 -7.92 -13.31
N ASN A 780 -5.72 -8.57 -12.53
CA ASN A 780 -6.49 -9.74 -12.98
C ASN A 780 -8.00 -9.54 -12.72
N PRO A 781 -8.85 -9.32 -13.73
CA PRO A 781 -10.27 -8.95 -13.55
C PRO A 781 -11.20 -10.10 -13.11
N LEU A 782 -10.68 -11.23 -12.61
CA LEU A 782 -11.45 -12.41 -12.23
C LEU A 782 -10.95 -13.11 -10.94
N SER A 783 -10.93 -12.39 -9.80
CA SER A 783 -11.08 -13.02 -8.48
C SER A 783 -11.47 -12.01 -7.40
N GLY A 784 -12.73 -12.06 -6.94
CA GLY A 784 -13.18 -11.27 -5.80
C GLY A 784 -12.80 -11.94 -4.48
N VAL A 785 -11.84 -11.37 -3.75
CA VAL A 785 -11.59 -11.68 -2.33
C VAL A 785 -11.50 -10.38 -1.55
N GLY A 786 -12.53 -10.09 -0.76
CA GLY A 786 -12.59 -8.93 0.12
C GLY A 786 -12.87 -9.32 1.57
N SER A 787 -12.82 -8.34 2.48
CA SER A 787 -13.03 -8.41 3.94
C SER A 787 -11.88 -9.02 4.77
N LEU A 788 -10.84 -8.22 5.06
CA LEU A 788 -10.03 -8.44 6.27
C LEU A 788 -9.37 -7.19 6.89
N VAL A 789 -9.56 -5.98 6.34
CA VAL A 789 -8.96 -4.75 6.89
C VAL A 789 -10.02 -3.64 7.01
N GLU A 790 -11.08 -3.88 7.79
CA GLU A 790 -12.09 -2.84 8.11
C GLU A 790 -12.11 -2.38 9.57
N GLU A 791 -11.44 -3.08 10.49
CA GLU A 791 -11.42 -2.70 11.93
C GLU A 791 -10.03 -2.31 12.47
N GLY A 792 -8.94 -2.50 11.72
CA GLY A 792 -7.58 -2.10 12.14
C GLY A 792 -7.17 -0.68 11.73
N SER A 793 -7.52 -0.25 10.52
CA SER A 793 -7.00 0.98 9.88
C SER A 793 -7.76 2.26 10.24
N ARG A 794 -9.05 2.15 10.65
CA ARG A 794 -9.96 3.28 10.93
C ARG A 794 -9.50 4.20 12.07
N LEU A 795 -8.58 3.75 12.93
CA LEU A 795 -8.10 4.53 14.08
C LEU A 795 -6.81 5.34 13.78
N ILE A 796 -5.90 4.84 12.94
CA ILE A 796 -4.62 5.52 12.67
C ILE A 796 -4.81 6.70 11.69
N GLY A 797 -5.59 6.50 10.61
CA GLY A 797 -5.75 7.50 9.56
C GLY A 797 -6.37 8.84 10.02
N ASN A 798 -7.25 8.81 11.02
CA ASN A 798 -7.92 10.01 11.53
C ASN A 798 -7.04 10.84 12.47
N GLY A 799 -6.05 10.23 13.15
CA GLY A 799 -5.03 10.96 13.91
C GLY A 799 -4.02 11.65 13.00
N VAL A 800 -3.44 10.89 12.06
CA VAL A 800 -2.41 11.39 11.13
C VAL A 800 -2.94 12.50 10.22
N LYS A 801 -4.17 12.36 9.67
CA LYS A 801 -4.79 13.45 8.88
C LYS A 801 -5.11 14.69 9.72
N ARG A 802 -5.46 14.55 11.00
CA ARG A 802 -5.59 15.71 11.90
C ARG A 802 -4.24 16.38 12.17
N VAL A 803 -3.13 15.65 12.26
CA VAL A 803 -1.81 16.28 12.47
C VAL A 803 -1.27 16.93 11.19
N ARG A 804 -1.39 16.31 10.01
CA ARG A 804 -1.08 16.97 8.72
C ARG A 804 -1.97 18.19 8.48
N GLY A 805 -3.25 18.14 8.85
CA GLY A 805 -4.20 19.26 8.71
C GLY A 805 -4.08 20.37 9.78
N ALA A 806 -3.69 20.04 11.02
CA ALA A 806 -3.59 21.00 12.13
C ALA A 806 -2.19 21.63 12.27
N SER A 807 -1.13 21.01 11.73
CA SER A 807 0.23 21.54 11.83
C SER A 807 0.50 22.70 10.86
N GLY A 808 -0.20 23.82 11.06
CA GLY A 808 0.23 25.15 10.61
C GLY A 808 0.36 25.39 9.11
N GLY A 809 -0.05 24.47 8.23
CA GLY A 809 0.07 24.63 6.77
C GLY A 809 -0.59 25.92 6.26
N TYR A 810 -1.73 26.31 6.85
CA TYR A 810 -2.46 27.54 6.54
C TYR A 810 -1.76 28.84 7.04
N ASP A 811 -0.79 28.71 7.93
CA ASP A 811 -0.10 29.81 8.60
C ASP A 811 1.38 29.95 8.15
N LEU A 812 1.97 28.85 7.69
CA LEU A 812 3.23 28.80 6.94
C LEU A 812 3.04 29.26 5.49
N THR A 813 2.00 28.80 4.78
CA THR A 813 1.68 29.30 3.43
C THR A 813 1.35 30.80 3.44
N LYS A 814 0.69 31.31 4.48
CA LYS A 814 0.51 32.76 4.69
C LYS A 814 1.84 33.51 4.87
N ARG A 815 2.78 32.98 5.67
CA ARG A 815 4.11 33.60 5.86
C ARG A 815 4.93 33.61 4.57
N VAL A 816 5.00 32.48 3.88
CA VAL A 816 5.73 32.38 2.59
C VAL A 816 5.06 33.24 1.50
N SER A 817 3.73 33.35 1.50
CA SER A 817 3.01 34.27 0.59
C SER A 817 3.23 35.75 0.93
N ALA A 818 3.55 36.07 2.19
CA ALA A 818 3.89 37.43 2.61
C ALA A 818 5.33 37.82 2.23
N GLU A 819 6.25 36.85 2.13
CA GLU A 819 7.66 37.08 1.78
C GLU A 819 7.92 36.96 0.26
N HIS A 820 7.21 36.08 -0.45
CA HIS A 820 7.46 35.74 -1.86
C HIS A 820 6.24 35.91 -2.78
N GLY A 821 5.14 36.49 -2.31
CA GLY A 821 3.93 36.72 -3.10
C GLY A 821 3.04 35.48 -3.29
N PRO A 822 1.93 35.59 -4.03
CA PRO A 822 0.95 34.51 -4.14
C PRO A 822 1.46 33.32 -4.97
N VAL A 823 1.17 32.11 -4.49
CA VAL A 823 1.32 30.87 -5.28
C VAL A 823 0.30 30.86 -6.41
N THR A 824 0.73 30.40 -7.60
CA THR A 824 -0.01 30.42 -8.86
C THR A 824 0.34 29.20 -9.71
N TYR A 825 -0.67 28.49 -10.19
CA TYR A 825 -0.51 27.30 -11.01
C TYR A 825 -0.47 27.63 -12.50
N GLY A 826 0.32 26.91 -13.30
CA GLY A 826 0.33 27.10 -14.74
C GLY A 826 1.33 26.23 -15.51
N THR A 827 1.30 26.41 -16.83
CA THR A 827 2.23 25.76 -17.77
C THR A 827 3.48 26.59 -18.00
N PHE A 828 4.63 25.96 -18.13
CA PHE A 828 5.87 26.58 -18.60
C PHE A 828 6.65 25.57 -19.46
N LYS A 829 7.71 26.03 -20.12
CA LYS A 829 8.57 25.17 -20.96
C LYS A 829 9.96 25.02 -20.37
N ILE A 830 10.48 23.80 -20.40
CA ILE A 830 11.88 23.47 -20.15
C ILE A 830 12.30 22.48 -21.23
N ASP A 831 13.41 22.74 -21.92
CA ASP A 831 13.99 21.87 -22.97
C ASP A 831 12.92 21.32 -23.95
N ASP A 832 12.11 22.23 -24.49
CA ASP A 832 10.94 22.03 -25.37
C ASP A 832 9.75 21.21 -24.83
N HIS A 833 9.85 20.66 -23.61
CA HIS A 833 8.76 19.96 -22.93
C HIS A 833 7.90 20.95 -22.13
N VAL A 834 6.58 20.70 -22.08
CA VAL A 834 5.62 21.50 -21.31
C VAL A 834 5.39 20.84 -19.96
N TYR A 835 5.58 21.60 -18.89
CA TYR A 835 5.38 21.17 -17.51
C TYR A 835 4.25 21.98 -16.87
N GLU A 836 3.50 21.36 -15.97
CA GLU A 836 2.48 21.99 -15.12
C GLU A 836 2.91 21.90 -13.66
N ALA A 837 3.04 23.03 -12.96
CA ALA A 837 3.35 23.05 -11.53
C ALA A 837 2.79 24.28 -10.82
N ASP A 838 2.78 24.22 -9.49
CA ASP A 838 2.65 25.41 -8.65
C ASP A 838 3.92 26.26 -8.77
N THR A 839 3.73 27.58 -8.86
CA THR A 839 4.81 28.55 -9.04
C THR A 839 4.57 29.81 -8.21
N ILE A 840 5.63 30.55 -7.89
CA ILE A 840 5.56 31.74 -7.04
C ILE A 840 6.52 32.83 -7.56
N VAL A 841 6.18 34.11 -7.37
CA VAL A 841 6.89 35.24 -7.98
C VAL A 841 7.69 36.02 -6.94
N SER A 842 8.97 35.67 -6.79
CA SER A 842 9.90 36.31 -5.87
C SER A 842 10.89 37.19 -6.63
N ASN A 843 11.18 38.40 -6.13
CA ASN A 843 12.12 39.35 -6.73
C ASN A 843 11.89 39.64 -8.24
N GLY A 844 10.63 39.59 -8.70
CA GLY A 844 10.25 39.80 -10.09
C GLY A 844 10.51 38.62 -11.04
N GLN A 845 11.04 37.51 -10.52
CA GLN A 845 11.23 36.25 -11.23
C GLN A 845 10.27 35.17 -10.72
N ARG A 846 9.97 34.17 -11.55
CA ARG A 846 9.04 33.09 -11.21
C ARG A 846 9.80 31.81 -10.92
N TYR A 847 9.45 31.12 -9.85
CA TYR A 847 10.08 29.89 -9.41
C TYR A 847 9.04 28.80 -9.22
N ALA A 848 9.47 27.54 -9.23
CA ALA A 848 8.60 26.42 -8.85
C ALA A 848 8.31 26.47 -7.35
N TYR A 849 7.18 25.91 -6.92
CA TYR A 849 6.75 25.86 -5.53
C TYR A 849 6.48 24.41 -5.11
N ASP A 850 7.04 23.99 -3.98
CA ASP A 850 6.81 22.69 -3.36
C ASP A 850 5.70 22.85 -2.30
N PRO A 851 4.46 22.37 -2.56
CA PRO A 851 3.36 22.51 -1.60
C PRO A 851 3.50 21.59 -0.37
N ALA A 852 4.32 20.54 -0.43
CA ALA A 852 4.56 19.64 0.70
C ALA A 852 5.58 20.26 1.68
N LYS A 853 6.64 20.88 1.18
CA LYS A 853 7.62 21.66 1.97
C LYS A 853 7.18 23.10 2.23
N ALA A 854 6.14 23.56 1.55
CA ALA A 854 5.63 24.93 1.53
C ALA A 854 6.67 25.99 1.10
N MET A 855 7.68 25.64 0.28
CA MET A 855 8.79 26.51 -0.10
C MET A 855 8.96 26.63 -1.63
N PRO A 856 9.44 27.78 -2.14
CA PRO A 856 9.93 27.85 -3.52
C PRO A 856 11.21 27.05 -3.73
N TYR A 857 11.49 26.68 -4.98
CA TYR A 857 12.75 26.04 -5.37
C TYR A 857 13.06 26.30 -6.86
N GLY A 858 14.26 25.90 -7.29
CA GLY A 858 14.63 25.92 -8.69
C GLY A 858 15.31 27.20 -9.19
N PRO A 859 15.83 27.16 -10.44
CA PRO A 859 16.14 28.35 -11.23
C PRO A 859 14.84 29.05 -11.68
N PRO A 860 14.93 30.25 -12.29
CA PRO A 860 13.77 30.96 -12.80
C PRO A 860 13.08 30.20 -13.94
N LEU A 861 11.75 30.17 -13.93
CA LEU A 861 10.91 29.54 -14.94
C LEU A 861 10.58 30.52 -16.07
N GLU A 862 11.01 30.21 -17.29
CA GLU A 862 10.71 30.98 -18.50
C GLU A 862 9.41 30.54 -19.19
N GLY A 863 8.83 31.43 -20.00
CA GLY A 863 7.67 31.11 -20.84
C GLY A 863 6.41 30.70 -20.07
N PHE A 864 6.30 31.04 -18.78
CA PHE A 864 5.14 30.70 -17.97
C PHE A 864 3.87 31.33 -18.55
N ASN A 865 2.97 30.46 -18.97
CA ASN A 865 1.60 30.79 -19.31
C ASN A 865 0.72 30.34 -18.14
N PRO A 866 0.09 31.26 -17.38
CA PRO A 866 -0.85 30.88 -16.34
C PRO A 866 -1.95 30.03 -16.95
N LEU A 867 -2.23 28.88 -16.35
CA LEU A 867 -3.44 28.14 -16.67
C LEU A 867 -4.60 28.86 -16.00
N ASP A 868 -5.17 29.85 -16.70
CA ASP A 868 -6.56 30.25 -16.46
C ASP A 868 -7.39 28.96 -16.45
N THR A 869 -8.01 28.65 -15.31
CA THR A 869 -8.53 27.32 -14.94
C THR A 869 -9.82 26.93 -15.65
N LEU A 870 -9.98 27.33 -16.93
CA LEU A 870 -11.25 27.45 -17.64
C LEU A 870 -11.21 26.98 -19.12
N ALA A 871 -10.36 26.02 -19.50
CA ALA A 871 -10.48 25.30 -20.78
C ALA A 871 -9.87 23.88 -20.73
N PRO A 872 -10.62 22.82 -21.11
CA PRO A 872 -10.04 21.51 -21.38
C PRO A 872 -9.20 21.53 -22.67
N VAL A 873 -8.02 20.91 -22.64
CA VAL A 873 -7.20 20.65 -23.83
C VAL A 873 -7.90 19.61 -24.71
N HIS A 874 -8.10 19.92 -25.99
CA HIS A 874 -8.58 18.93 -26.96
C HIS A 874 -7.50 17.88 -27.26
N PRO A 875 -7.85 16.60 -27.48
CA PRO A 875 -6.90 15.62 -27.99
C PRO A 875 -6.36 16.05 -29.37
N PRO A 876 -5.08 15.75 -29.68
CA PRO A 876 -4.43 16.26 -30.88
C PRO A 876 -5.10 15.69 -32.14
N LYS A 877 -5.81 16.55 -32.89
CA LYS A 877 -6.16 16.26 -34.28
C LYS A 877 -4.92 16.42 -35.14
N HIS A 878 -4.61 15.41 -35.95
CA HIS A 878 -3.55 15.48 -36.96
C HIS A 878 -3.79 16.68 -37.89
N PHE A 879 -2.91 17.67 -37.84
CA PHE A 879 -2.86 18.74 -38.83
C PHE A 879 -1.84 18.37 -39.91
N HIS A 880 -2.34 17.95 -41.08
CA HIS A 880 -1.57 18.11 -42.31
C HIS A 880 -1.40 19.60 -42.58
N GLY A 881 -0.17 20.02 -42.85
CA GLY A 881 0.19 21.44 -42.88
C GLY A 881 -0.29 22.16 -44.14
N HIS A 882 -0.70 23.41 -43.96
CA HIS A 882 -0.46 24.47 -44.95
C HIS A 882 -0.08 25.76 -44.20
N ARG A 883 0.98 26.43 -44.68
CA ARG A 883 1.31 27.80 -44.26
C ARG A 883 0.25 28.76 -44.83
N ASN A 884 -0.20 29.74 -44.03
CA ASN A 884 0.09 31.17 -44.32
C ASN A 884 -0.60 32.16 -43.36
N ASN A 885 0.05 33.33 -43.26
CA ASN A 885 -0.45 34.65 -42.87
C ASN A 885 -0.69 35.01 -41.39
N LEU A 886 0.14 35.97 -40.96
CA LEU A 886 -0.11 36.94 -39.90
C LEU A 886 -1.27 37.88 -40.27
N VAL A 887 -2.26 38.04 -39.39
CA VAL A 887 -3.07 39.27 -39.24
C VAL A 887 -3.33 39.44 -37.74
N GLY A 888 -3.12 40.64 -37.20
CA GLY A 888 -3.14 40.89 -35.75
C GLY A 888 -4.52 41.16 -35.16
N THR A 889 -4.57 41.22 -33.83
CA THR A 889 -5.69 41.80 -33.06
C THR A 889 -5.16 42.54 -31.83
N ASP A 890 -4.90 43.84 -31.99
CA ASP A 890 -5.00 44.76 -30.86
C ASP A 890 -6.47 44.84 -30.41
N GLY A 891 -6.70 45.00 -29.11
CA GLY A 891 -8.03 45.29 -28.56
C GLY A 891 -8.95 44.08 -28.34
N ARG A 892 -8.64 43.23 -27.35
CA ARG A 892 -9.68 42.47 -26.65
C ARG A 892 -10.22 43.33 -25.49
N PRO A 893 -11.52 43.66 -25.44
CA PRO A 893 -12.07 44.44 -24.32
C PRO A 893 -12.02 43.61 -23.02
N VAL A 894 -11.60 44.25 -21.93
CA VAL A 894 -11.66 43.66 -20.59
C VAL A 894 -13.12 43.42 -20.24
N ARG A 895 -13.53 42.14 -20.20
CA ARG A 895 -14.90 41.78 -19.82
C ARG A 895 -15.10 42.06 -18.33
N PRO A 896 -16.10 42.88 -17.93
CA PRO A 896 -16.39 43.08 -16.51
C PRO A 896 -16.75 41.75 -15.85
N ARG A 897 -16.17 41.49 -14.67
CA ARG A 897 -16.48 40.30 -13.89
C ARG A 897 -17.94 40.33 -13.43
N LYS A 898 -18.61 39.19 -13.42
CA LYS A 898 -19.92 39.06 -12.78
C LYS A 898 -19.78 39.01 -11.25
N PRO A 899 -20.56 39.81 -10.49
CA PRO A 899 -20.61 39.72 -9.05
C PRO A 899 -21.47 38.52 -8.62
N LEU A 900 -21.21 38.01 -7.41
CA LEU A 900 -22.04 36.98 -6.78
C LEU A 900 -23.50 37.49 -6.65
N PRO A 901 -24.50 36.61 -6.83
CA PRO A 901 -25.91 36.99 -6.68
C PRO A 901 -26.23 37.42 -5.23
N SER A 902 -27.33 38.13 -5.01
CA SER A 902 -27.73 38.57 -3.66
C SER A 902 -28.61 37.57 -2.89
N GLY A 903 -29.21 36.58 -3.55
CA GLY A 903 -30.10 35.56 -2.94
C GLY A 903 -29.41 34.24 -2.57
N ASP A 904 -30.14 33.12 -2.55
CA ASP A 904 -29.50 31.81 -2.47
C ASP A 904 -28.58 31.60 -3.69
N TYR A 905 -27.38 31.03 -3.49
CA TYR A 905 -26.42 30.88 -4.56
C TYR A 905 -26.88 29.87 -5.61
N VAL A 906 -27.37 28.69 -5.20
CA VAL A 906 -27.77 27.61 -6.11
C VAL A 906 -29.06 27.98 -6.85
N GLU A 907 -30.03 28.55 -6.13
CA GLU A 907 -31.29 29.05 -6.70
C GLU A 907 -31.03 30.15 -7.74
N SER A 908 -30.26 31.19 -7.37
CA SER A 908 -29.96 32.33 -8.26
C SER A 908 -29.20 31.90 -9.51
N MET A 909 -28.30 30.92 -9.37
CA MET A 909 -27.55 30.35 -10.49
C MET A 909 -28.34 29.30 -11.28
N ARG A 910 -29.48 28.82 -10.76
CA ARG A 910 -30.24 27.67 -11.27
C ARG A 910 -29.35 26.45 -11.53
N GLY A 911 -28.41 26.20 -10.64
CA GLY A 911 -27.41 25.12 -10.77
C GLY A 911 -26.46 25.24 -11.98
N ARG A 912 -26.26 26.44 -12.54
CA ARG A 912 -25.27 26.68 -13.62
C ARG A 912 -23.92 27.08 -13.07
N LEU A 913 -22.86 26.67 -13.77
CA LEU A 913 -21.50 27.09 -13.44
C LEU A 913 -21.21 28.49 -13.99
N GLU A 914 -21.05 29.47 -13.10
CA GLU A 914 -20.45 30.76 -13.46
C GLU A 914 -18.97 30.80 -13.08
N ALA A 915 -18.12 30.83 -14.09
CA ALA A 915 -16.67 30.76 -13.95
C ALA A 915 -16.08 31.93 -13.15
N ASP A 916 -16.68 33.13 -13.24
CA ASP A 916 -16.22 34.29 -12.46
C ASP A 916 -16.38 34.12 -10.94
N HIS A 917 -17.26 33.22 -10.49
CA HIS A 917 -17.51 32.95 -9.06
C HIS A 917 -16.52 31.94 -8.45
N PHE A 918 -15.72 31.25 -9.26
CA PHE A 918 -14.75 30.24 -8.81
C PHE A 918 -13.30 30.59 -9.16
N LYS A 919 -13.03 31.87 -9.41
CA LYS A 919 -11.65 32.42 -9.50
C LYS A 919 -11.00 32.48 -8.12
N PRO A 920 -9.66 32.52 -8.00
CA PRO A 920 -8.98 32.39 -6.71
C PRO A 920 -9.44 33.38 -5.62
N ASP A 921 -9.85 34.57 -6.01
CA ASP A 921 -10.34 35.65 -5.14
C ASP A 921 -11.84 35.59 -4.81
N THR A 922 -12.66 34.89 -5.61
CA THR A 922 -14.12 34.75 -5.41
C THR A 922 -14.52 33.37 -4.89
N LYS A 923 -13.75 32.32 -5.22
CA LYS A 923 -14.04 30.92 -4.88
C LYS A 923 -14.25 30.68 -3.40
N ALA A 924 -13.40 31.26 -2.53
CA ALA A 924 -13.50 31.07 -1.09
C ALA A 924 -14.82 31.65 -0.53
N GLU A 925 -15.26 32.79 -1.05
CA GLU A 925 -16.54 33.40 -0.72
C GLU A 925 -17.71 32.52 -1.19
N THR A 926 -17.67 32.06 -2.44
CA THR A 926 -18.70 31.20 -3.04
C THR A 926 -18.87 29.87 -2.31
N VAL A 927 -17.75 29.20 -1.97
CA VAL A 927 -17.76 27.94 -1.21
C VAL A 927 -18.23 28.15 0.22
N ARG A 928 -17.81 29.24 0.89
CA ARG A 928 -18.30 29.55 2.24
C ARG A 928 -19.81 29.75 2.24
N ARG A 929 -20.31 30.57 1.32
CA ARG A 929 -21.73 30.87 1.18
C ARG A 929 -22.58 29.65 0.85
N PHE A 930 -22.13 28.78 -0.07
CA PHE A 930 -22.79 27.51 -0.35
C PHE A 930 -22.91 26.64 0.91
N ASN A 931 -21.86 26.57 1.73
CA ASN A 931 -21.89 25.80 2.98
C ASN A 931 -22.76 26.45 4.07
N GLU A 932 -22.78 27.78 4.18
CA GLU A 932 -23.66 28.54 5.06
C GLU A 932 -25.14 28.28 4.70
N GLN A 933 -25.50 28.45 3.42
CA GLN A 933 -26.85 28.26 2.91
C GLN A 933 -27.31 26.79 2.99
N MET A 934 -26.43 25.83 2.73
CA MET A 934 -26.69 24.40 2.96
C MET A 934 -27.00 24.10 4.44
N ALA A 935 -26.26 24.70 5.38
CA ALA A 935 -26.48 24.50 6.80
C ALA A 935 -27.84 25.08 7.24
N GLU A 936 -28.15 26.32 6.82
CA GLU A 936 -29.44 26.97 7.04
C GLU A 936 -30.61 26.14 6.47
N TYR A 937 -30.44 25.56 5.28
CA TYR A 937 -31.45 24.71 4.63
C TYR A 937 -31.78 23.45 5.45
N TYR A 938 -30.75 22.73 5.95
CA TYR A 938 -31.00 21.56 6.81
C TYR A 938 -31.52 21.95 8.20
N GLU A 939 -31.07 23.06 8.78
CA GLU A 939 -31.62 23.57 10.04
C GLU A 939 -33.11 23.95 9.90
N ALA A 940 -33.49 24.58 8.78
CA ALA A 940 -34.89 24.88 8.48
C ALA A 940 -35.76 23.61 8.34
N ILE A 941 -35.20 22.50 7.85
CA ILE A 941 -35.88 21.20 7.81
C ILE A 941 -36.02 20.59 9.21
N ASP A 942 -34.98 20.67 10.04
CA ASP A 942 -35.02 20.19 11.43
C ASP A 942 -36.03 20.97 12.28
N GLN A 943 -36.26 22.26 11.99
CA GLN A 943 -37.24 23.12 12.66
C GLN A 943 -38.67 22.98 12.12
N ASN A 944 -38.85 23.00 10.80
CA ASN A 944 -40.17 23.08 10.15
C ASN A 944 -40.71 21.74 9.63
N GLY A 945 -39.87 20.71 9.59
CA GLY A 945 -40.14 19.42 8.97
C GLY A 945 -39.88 19.41 7.46
N LEU A 946 -39.93 18.22 6.87
CA LEU A 946 -39.79 18.01 5.43
C LEU A 946 -41.04 18.47 4.65
N PRO A 947 -40.89 18.85 3.36
CA PRO A 947 -42.02 19.14 2.49
C PRO A 947 -43.09 18.02 2.47
N PRO A 948 -44.37 18.35 2.32
CA PRO A 948 -45.45 17.36 2.34
C PRO A 948 -45.29 16.37 1.18
N ARG A 949 -45.13 15.08 1.52
CA ARG A 949 -45.01 14.00 0.53
C ARG A 949 -46.36 13.74 -0.15
N PRO A 950 -46.39 13.48 -1.48
CA PRO A 950 -47.60 13.11 -2.18
C PRO A 950 -48.08 11.71 -1.77
N ALA A 951 -49.38 11.46 -1.90
CA ALA A 951 -49.95 10.13 -1.63
C ALA A 951 -49.42 9.11 -2.66
N ILE A 952 -48.72 8.08 -2.20
CA ILE A 952 -48.21 6.99 -3.04
C ILE A 952 -49.40 6.36 -3.80
N PRO A 953 -49.35 6.24 -5.15
CA PRO A 953 -50.47 5.74 -5.93
C PRO A 953 -50.81 4.29 -5.60
N HIS A 954 -52.04 3.86 -5.87
CA HIS A 954 -52.44 2.48 -5.67
C HIS A 954 -51.84 1.58 -6.74
N VAL A 955 -50.79 0.84 -6.37
CA VAL A 955 -50.12 -0.12 -7.25
C VAL A 955 -50.57 -1.55 -6.88
N PRO A 956 -51.34 -2.25 -7.74
CA PRO A 956 -51.64 -3.67 -7.53
C PRO A 956 -50.36 -4.52 -7.63
N LYS A 957 -50.42 -5.80 -7.23
CA LYS A 957 -49.23 -6.65 -6.92
C LYS A 957 -48.01 -6.46 -7.83
N GLN A 958 -48.21 -6.41 -9.15
CA GLN A 958 -47.21 -6.02 -10.15
C GLN A 958 -47.93 -5.31 -11.32
N VAL A 959 -47.35 -4.24 -11.86
CA VAL A 959 -47.79 -3.52 -13.06
C VAL A 959 -46.62 -3.36 -14.05
N PRO A 960 -46.82 -2.98 -15.32
CA PRO A 960 -45.73 -2.55 -16.19
C PRO A 960 -45.01 -1.29 -15.67
N ALA A 961 -43.71 -1.15 -15.91
CA ALA A 961 -42.96 0.04 -15.50
C ALA A 961 -43.52 1.36 -16.09
N SER A 962 -44.06 1.32 -17.31
CA SER A 962 -44.73 2.45 -17.96
C SER A 962 -45.98 2.91 -17.19
N GLU A 963 -46.77 1.97 -16.68
CA GLU A 963 -47.96 2.24 -15.87
C GLU A 963 -47.56 2.82 -14.52
N LEU A 964 -46.56 2.23 -13.84
CA LEU A 964 -46.04 2.75 -12.57
C LEU A 964 -45.58 4.21 -12.69
N LEU A 965 -44.77 4.52 -13.71
CA LEU A 965 -44.29 5.88 -13.96
C LEU A 965 -45.45 6.84 -14.24
N THR A 966 -46.46 6.40 -15.02
CA THR A 966 -47.64 7.20 -15.34
C THR A 966 -48.47 7.52 -14.10
N GLU A 967 -48.81 6.53 -13.27
CA GLU A 967 -49.58 6.75 -12.04
C GLU A 967 -48.81 7.59 -11.02
N THR A 968 -47.49 7.41 -10.92
CA THR A 968 -46.63 8.21 -10.03
C THR A 968 -46.61 9.69 -10.47
N LEU A 969 -46.47 9.96 -11.77
CA LEU A 969 -46.50 11.31 -12.35
C LEU A 969 -47.91 11.95 -12.38
N LYS A 970 -48.99 11.24 -12.04
CA LYS A 970 -50.31 11.86 -11.82
C LYS A 970 -50.40 12.56 -10.46
N VAL A 971 -49.74 12.01 -9.44
CA VAL A 971 -49.84 12.45 -8.04
C VAL A 971 -48.62 13.22 -7.54
N SER A 972 -47.51 13.20 -8.29
CA SER A 972 -46.24 13.83 -7.93
C SER A 972 -45.74 14.74 -9.05
N PRO A 973 -45.17 15.93 -8.74
CA PRO A 973 -44.52 16.79 -9.74
C PRO A 973 -43.21 16.19 -10.26
N GLY A 974 -42.51 15.41 -9.43
CA GLY A 974 -41.24 14.78 -9.76
C GLY A 974 -41.20 13.29 -9.47
N VAL A 975 -40.31 12.58 -10.17
CA VAL A 975 -39.94 11.19 -9.84
C VAL A 975 -38.43 11.09 -9.74
N VAL A 976 -37.94 10.59 -8.60
CA VAL A 976 -36.51 10.33 -8.40
C VAL A 976 -36.27 8.84 -8.61
N LEU A 977 -35.53 8.49 -9.66
CA LEU A 977 -35.08 7.12 -9.93
C LEU A 977 -33.76 6.89 -9.21
N GLY A 978 -33.76 5.98 -8.24
CA GLY A 978 -32.56 5.51 -7.56
C GLY A 978 -31.99 4.31 -8.30
N GLU A 979 -30.69 4.32 -8.58
CA GLU A 979 -29.99 3.16 -9.18
C GLU A 979 -28.77 2.68 -8.38
N SER A 980 -28.37 1.44 -8.65
CA SER A 980 -26.96 1.07 -8.54
C SER A 980 -26.26 1.43 -9.84
N HIS A 981 -25.25 2.31 -9.80
CA HIS A 981 -24.45 2.67 -10.97
C HIS A 981 -23.76 1.48 -11.66
N SER A 982 -23.75 0.29 -11.05
CA SER A 982 -23.24 -0.95 -11.63
C SER A 982 -24.19 -1.64 -12.63
N GLN A 983 -25.43 -1.14 -12.79
CA GLN A 983 -26.48 -1.83 -13.54
C GLN A 983 -27.04 -1.00 -14.70
N MET A 984 -27.41 -1.67 -15.79
CA MET A 984 -28.05 -1.04 -16.97
C MET A 984 -29.55 -0.74 -16.79
N ALA A 985 -30.16 -1.16 -15.67
CA ALA A 985 -31.61 -1.18 -15.44
C ALA A 985 -32.29 0.18 -15.72
N SER A 986 -31.77 1.24 -15.09
CA SER A 986 -32.26 2.62 -15.19
C SER A 986 -32.22 3.19 -16.62
N PHE A 987 -31.12 2.94 -17.34
CA PHE A 987 -30.94 3.45 -18.71
C PHE A 987 -31.90 2.78 -19.68
N ARG A 988 -32.17 1.47 -19.51
CA ARG A 988 -33.21 0.78 -20.26
C ARG A 988 -34.61 1.33 -19.91
N VAL A 989 -34.93 1.47 -18.62
CA VAL A 989 -36.22 2.02 -18.16
C VAL A 989 -36.45 3.42 -18.71
N LEU A 990 -35.50 4.35 -18.55
CA LEU A 990 -35.63 5.71 -19.10
C LEU A 990 -35.76 5.70 -20.62
N TYR A 991 -34.94 4.93 -21.33
CA TYR A 991 -34.93 4.91 -22.79
C TYR A 991 -36.20 4.33 -23.37
N ASP A 992 -36.69 3.21 -22.83
CA ASP A 992 -37.90 2.56 -23.31
C ASP A 992 -39.15 3.38 -22.99
N ASN A 993 -39.12 4.15 -21.90
CA ASN A 993 -40.26 4.96 -21.44
C ASN A 993 -40.20 6.45 -21.82
N VAL A 994 -39.26 6.93 -22.65
CA VAL A 994 -39.20 8.36 -23.06
C VAL A 994 -40.55 8.88 -23.58
N THR A 995 -41.24 8.11 -24.41
CA THR A 995 -42.57 8.47 -24.94
C THR A 995 -43.63 8.50 -23.82
N THR A 996 -43.58 7.55 -22.88
CA THR A 996 -44.45 7.50 -21.69
C THR A 996 -44.24 8.73 -20.81
N LEU A 997 -42.98 9.09 -20.52
CA LEU A 997 -42.63 10.26 -19.71
C LEU A 997 -43.14 11.55 -20.38
N LYS A 998 -42.95 11.69 -21.70
CA LYS A 998 -43.48 12.85 -22.43
C LYS A 998 -45.00 12.91 -22.39
N GLY A 999 -45.68 11.77 -22.56
CA GLY A 999 -47.14 11.66 -22.46
C GLY A 999 -47.69 11.97 -21.06
N ALA A 1000 -46.93 11.65 -20.01
CA ALA A 1000 -47.25 12.00 -18.62
C ALA A 1000 -46.99 13.48 -18.28
N GLY A 1001 -46.41 14.24 -19.20
CA GLY A 1001 -46.15 15.69 -19.07
C GLY A 1001 -44.73 16.06 -18.65
N VAL A 1002 -43.77 15.13 -18.65
CA VAL A 1002 -42.37 15.42 -18.30
C VAL A 1002 -41.73 16.31 -19.36
N THR A 1003 -41.08 17.38 -18.92
CA THR A 1003 -40.31 18.30 -19.78
C THR A 1003 -38.81 18.31 -19.46
N LYS A 1004 -38.38 17.83 -18.28
CA LYS A 1004 -36.98 17.84 -17.83
C LYS A 1004 -36.55 16.48 -17.28
N VAL A 1005 -35.33 16.07 -17.61
CA VAL A 1005 -34.64 14.92 -16.98
C VAL A 1005 -33.29 15.35 -16.45
N TYR A 1006 -33.07 15.05 -15.17
CA TYR A 1006 -31.89 15.42 -14.40
C TYR A 1006 -30.99 14.19 -14.16
N PHE A 1007 -29.67 14.39 -14.14
CA PHE A 1007 -28.70 13.30 -13.93
C PHE A 1007 -27.64 13.66 -12.89
N GLU A 1008 -27.45 12.79 -11.89
CA GLU A 1008 -26.17 12.69 -11.16
C GLU A 1008 -25.05 12.31 -12.13
N GLY A 1009 -23.81 12.77 -11.91
CA GLY A 1009 -22.69 12.47 -12.81
C GLY A 1009 -22.78 13.18 -14.17
N LEU A 1010 -23.58 14.24 -14.27
CA LEU A 1010 -23.56 15.20 -15.36
C LEU A 1010 -23.27 16.59 -14.76
N ILE A 1011 -22.33 17.33 -15.36
CA ILE A 1011 -21.91 18.67 -14.88
C ILE A 1011 -22.10 19.73 -15.96
N ASP A 1012 -22.35 20.98 -15.53
CA ASP A 1012 -22.30 22.16 -16.39
C ASP A 1012 -20.87 22.72 -16.47
N MET A 1013 -20.43 23.09 -17.67
CA MET A 1013 -19.11 23.68 -17.95
C MET A 1013 -19.27 24.82 -18.97
N PRO A 1014 -18.31 25.78 -19.08
CA PRO A 1014 -18.44 26.89 -20.04
C PRO A 1014 -18.55 26.45 -21.52
N GLN A 1015 -18.17 25.21 -21.83
CA GLN A 1015 -18.27 24.57 -23.15
C GLN A 1015 -19.59 23.79 -23.36
N GLY A 1016 -20.45 23.72 -22.34
CA GLY A 1016 -21.70 22.94 -22.30
C GLY A 1016 -21.65 21.75 -21.34
N LEU A 1017 -22.72 20.95 -21.33
CA LEU A 1017 -22.88 19.80 -20.44
C LEU A 1017 -21.83 18.70 -20.72
N MET A 1018 -21.20 18.19 -19.66
CA MET A 1018 -20.15 17.17 -19.72
C MET A 1018 -20.51 15.95 -18.86
N ASP A 1019 -20.41 14.76 -19.46
CA ASP A 1019 -20.55 13.48 -18.75
C ASP A 1019 -19.38 13.30 -17.76
N ASP A 1020 -19.72 13.15 -16.48
CA ASP A 1020 -18.81 12.92 -15.36
C ASP A 1020 -19.04 11.53 -14.74
N GLY A 1021 -19.30 10.54 -15.60
CA GLY A 1021 -19.35 9.12 -15.25
C GLY A 1021 -20.75 8.50 -15.28
N ILE A 1022 -21.81 9.27 -15.56
CA ILE A 1022 -23.16 8.70 -15.72
C ILE A 1022 -23.26 7.78 -16.93
N GLY A 1023 -22.45 8.02 -17.97
CA GLY A 1023 -22.31 7.11 -19.11
C GLY A 1023 -21.52 5.83 -18.82
N LEU A 1024 -21.07 5.59 -17.59
CA LEU A 1024 -20.25 4.43 -17.21
C LEU A 1024 -20.95 3.53 -16.17
N LEU A 1025 -20.47 2.29 -16.04
CA LEU A 1025 -20.94 1.29 -15.08
C LEU A 1025 -19.95 1.10 -13.92
N GLY A 1026 -20.39 1.53 -12.73
CA GLY A 1026 -19.72 1.34 -11.46
C GLY A 1026 -18.23 1.76 -11.43
N ARG A 1027 -17.45 1.13 -10.56
CA ARG A 1027 -16.00 1.37 -10.48
C ARG A 1027 -15.21 0.77 -11.65
N SER A 1028 -15.82 -0.14 -12.41
CA SER A 1028 -15.20 -0.77 -13.59
C SER A 1028 -15.02 0.18 -14.78
N ARG A 1029 -15.68 1.35 -14.76
CA ARG A 1029 -15.68 2.38 -15.83
C ARG A 1029 -16.04 1.83 -17.21
N GLN A 1030 -16.75 0.71 -17.28
CA GLN A 1030 -17.26 0.15 -18.54
C GLN A 1030 -18.35 1.07 -19.12
N PRO A 1031 -18.33 1.44 -20.41
CA PRO A 1031 -19.39 2.26 -20.99
C PRO A 1031 -20.76 1.60 -20.88
N ARG A 1032 -21.78 2.37 -20.53
CA ARG A 1032 -23.18 1.95 -20.68
C ARG A 1032 -23.48 1.78 -22.17
N THR A 1033 -24.05 0.64 -22.53
CA THR A 1033 -24.41 0.32 -23.92
C THR A 1033 -25.84 -0.20 -23.98
N HIS A 1034 -26.51 0.05 -25.11
CA HIS A 1034 -27.89 -0.41 -25.34
C HIS A 1034 -28.89 0.04 -24.23
N PRO A 1035 -29.04 1.36 -24.01
CA PRO A 1035 -28.47 2.49 -24.75
C PRO A 1035 -27.16 3.05 -24.15
N THR A 1036 -26.43 3.85 -24.92
CA THR A 1036 -25.41 4.76 -24.38
C THR A 1036 -26.03 6.05 -23.81
N PHE A 1037 -25.28 6.81 -23.00
CA PHE A 1037 -25.77 8.09 -22.46
C PHE A 1037 -26.08 9.11 -23.57
N GLU A 1038 -25.25 9.17 -24.61
CA GLU A 1038 -25.50 10.00 -25.80
C GLU A 1038 -26.80 9.59 -26.52
N GLN A 1039 -27.05 8.28 -26.69
CA GLN A 1039 -28.27 7.77 -27.30
C GLN A 1039 -29.51 8.11 -26.47
N LEU A 1040 -29.43 8.02 -25.14
CA LEU A 1040 -30.50 8.43 -24.23
C LEU A 1040 -30.76 9.94 -24.32
N CYS A 1041 -29.71 10.77 -24.20
CA CYS A 1041 -29.80 12.22 -24.35
C CYS A 1041 -30.42 12.63 -25.69
N LYS A 1042 -30.03 11.97 -26.80
CA LYS A 1042 -30.58 12.21 -28.13
C LYS A 1042 -32.07 11.84 -28.20
N LYS A 1043 -32.49 10.73 -27.59
CA LYS A 1043 -33.90 10.30 -27.56
C LYS A 1043 -34.76 11.26 -26.72
N LEU A 1044 -34.26 11.70 -25.55
CA LEU A 1044 -34.91 12.70 -24.70
C LEU A 1044 -35.11 14.03 -25.44
N LYS A 1045 -34.03 14.59 -26.00
CA LYS A 1045 -34.08 15.85 -26.77
C LYS A 1045 -35.01 15.75 -27.99
N ALA A 1046 -35.04 14.62 -28.68
CA ALA A 1046 -35.96 14.38 -29.80
C ALA A 1046 -37.45 14.36 -29.41
N HIS A 1047 -37.78 14.11 -28.14
CA HIS A 1047 -39.15 14.20 -27.60
C HIS A 1047 -39.43 15.54 -26.90
N GLY A 1048 -38.55 16.54 -27.04
CA GLY A 1048 -38.69 17.82 -26.36
C GLY A 1048 -38.63 17.68 -24.85
N ILE A 1049 -37.69 16.88 -24.36
CA ILE A 1049 -37.32 16.76 -22.95
C ILE A 1049 -35.90 17.33 -22.78
N GLU A 1050 -35.77 18.33 -21.92
CA GLU A 1050 -34.50 18.97 -21.56
C GLU A 1050 -33.65 18.01 -20.69
N VAL A 1051 -32.33 18.07 -20.85
CA VAL A 1051 -31.37 17.27 -20.07
C VAL A 1051 -30.56 18.22 -19.20
N LEU A 1052 -30.58 18.02 -17.88
CA LEU A 1052 -30.01 18.94 -16.89
C LEU A 1052 -29.05 18.23 -15.92
N PRO A 1053 -27.99 18.92 -15.45
CA PRO A 1053 -27.02 18.38 -14.49
C PRO A 1053 -27.54 18.45 -13.05
N LEU A 1054 -27.09 17.53 -12.20
CA LEU A 1054 -27.23 17.61 -10.73
C LEU A 1054 -25.88 17.71 -10.00
N ASP A 1055 -24.77 17.65 -10.71
CA ASP A 1055 -23.44 17.83 -10.13
C ASP A 1055 -22.80 19.17 -10.53
N HIS A 1056 -22.05 19.75 -9.60
CA HIS A 1056 -21.28 20.97 -9.79
C HIS A 1056 -19.79 20.69 -9.58
N TYR A 1057 -18.98 21.10 -10.56
CA TYR A 1057 -17.53 20.85 -10.61
C TYR A 1057 -16.82 21.18 -9.29
N TYR A 1058 -17.12 22.35 -8.71
CA TYR A 1058 -16.45 22.90 -7.51
C TYR A 1058 -17.20 22.71 -6.18
N LEU A 1059 -18.49 22.33 -6.19
CA LEU A 1059 -19.34 22.39 -4.98
C LEU A 1059 -19.82 21.02 -4.50
N THR A 1060 -20.11 20.09 -5.42
CA THR A 1060 -20.54 18.72 -5.07
C THR A 1060 -19.51 17.67 -5.49
N ARG A 1061 -18.67 17.97 -6.50
CA ARG A 1061 -17.65 17.07 -7.05
C ARG A 1061 -16.22 17.44 -6.66
N HIS A 1062 -16.01 18.66 -6.16
CA HIS A 1062 -14.72 19.18 -5.67
C HIS A 1062 -13.52 18.86 -6.59
N LYS A 1063 -13.73 18.89 -7.92
CA LYS A 1063 -12.77 18.38 -8.92
C LYS A 1063 -11.49 19.20 -9.05
N ASP A 1064 -11.56 20.44 -8.59
CA ASP A 1064 -10.44 21.34 -8.40
C ASP A 1064 -9.51 20.93 -7.23
N LEU A 1065 -10.00 20.14 -6.26
CA LEU A 1065 -9.24 19.67 -5.11
C LEU A 1065 -8.56 18.31 -5.40
N ARG A 1066 -7.50 18.34 -6.23
CA ARG A 1066 -6.66 17.14 -6.47
C ARG A 1066 -6.07 16.64 -5.15
N GLY A 1067 -6.16 15.33 -4.88
CA GLY A 1067 -5.58 14.68 -3.69
C GLY A 1067 -6.38 14.77 -2.38
N VAL A 1068 -7.46 15.56 -2.30
CA VAL A 1068 -8.23 15.74 -1.06
C VAL A 1068 -9.49 14.85 -1.01
N ASN A 1069 -10.07 14.53 -2.17
CA ASN A 1069 -11.31 13.78 -2.27
C ASN A 1069 -11.11 12.28 -1.96
N LEU A 1070 -11.50 11.88 -0.75
CA LEU A 1070 -11.71 10.47 -0.41
C LEU A 1070 -12.75 9.84 -1.34
N ALA A 1071 -12.51 8.60 -1.77
CA ALA A 1071 -13.53 7.81 -2.45
C ALA A 1071 -14.65 7.47 -1.47
N THR A 1072 -15.75 8.22 -1.52
CA THR A 1072 -16.91 7.97 -0.67
C THR A 1072 -17.56 6.62 -1.00
N THR A 1073 -17.98 5.93 0.04
CA THR A 1073 -18.81 4.70 -0.02
C THR A 1073 -19.85 4.81 1.07
N ALA A 1074 -21.01 4.18 0.89
CA ALA A 1074 -22.06 4.15 1.90
C ALA A 1074 -21.47 3.72 3.26
N GLY A 1075 -21.63 4.55 4.30
CA GLY A 1075 -21.07 4.33 5.63
C GLY A 1075 -19.59 4.73 5.83
N ASN A 1076 -18.94 5.38 4.86
CA ASN A 1076 -17.56 5.85 4.99
C ASN A 1076 -17.36 7.18 4.24
N GLY A 1077 -17.45 8.29 4.98
CA GLY A 1077 -17.30 9.66 4.45
C GLY A 1077 -18.43 10.12 3.53
N SER A 1078 -19.46 9.30 3.32
CA SER A 1078 -20.59 9.55 2.43
C SER A 1078 -21.51 10.68 2.90
N THR A 1079 -21.66 10.91 4.21
CA THR A 1079 -22.59 11.90 4.76
C THR A 1079 -22.35 13.34 4.28
N THR A 1080 -21.09 13.75 4.07
CA THR A 1080 -20.77 15.06 3.47
C THR A 1080 -21.28 15.14 2.03
N ARG A 1081 -20.94 14.15 1.20
CA ARG A 1081 -21.41 14.06 -0.20
C ARG A 1081 -22.94 13.98 -0.29
N LEU A 1082 -23.59 13.24 0.62
CA LEU A 1082 -25.05 13.18 0.72
C LEU A 1082 -25.63 14.58 0.99
N ARG A 1083 -25.10 15.32 1.98
CA ARG A 1083 -25.56 16.68 2.29
C ARG A 1083 -25.38 17.65 1.12
N GLU A 1084 -24.16 17.74 0.59
CA GLU A 1084 -23.78 18.66 -0.50
C GLU A 1084 -24.58 18.39 -1.78
N PHE A 1085 -24.65 17.13 -2.21
CA PHE A 1085 -25.38 16.77 -3.42
C PHE A 1085 -26.89 16.91 -3.24
N ASN A 1086 -27.48 16.39 -2.16
CA ASN A 1086 -28.94 16.40 -2.01
C ASN A 1086 -29.48 17.85 -1.91
N TYR A 1087 -28.77 18.73 -1.20
CA TYR A 1087 -29.08 20.17 -1.15
C TYR A 1087 -28.96 20.82 -2.53
N TYR A 1088 -27.79 20.72 -3.16
CA TYR A 1088 -27.55 21.33 -4.49
C TYR A 1088 -28.55 20.83 -5.55
N ALA A 1089 -28.84 19.53 -5.56
CA ALA A 1089 -29.78 18.91 -6.48
C ALA A 1089 -31.23 19.37 -6.23
N ALA A 1090 -31.66 19.48 -4.97
CA ALA A 1090 -33.00 19.95 -4.62
C ALA A 1090 -33.22 21.41 -5.08
N GLU A 1091 -32.30 22.31 -4.73
CA GLU A 1091 -32.35 23.72 -5.15
C GLU A 1091 -32.28 23.88 -6.68
N THR A 1092 -31.38 23.12 -7.33
CA THR A 1092 -31.26 23.11 -8.80
C THR A 1092 -32.55 22.64 -9.48
N ILE A 1093 -33.24 21.65 -8.93
CA ILE A 1093 -34.51 21.16 -9.48
C ILE A 1093 -35.63 22.19 -9.27
N GLN A 1094 -35.78 22.72 -8.06
CA GLN A 1094 -36.82 23.71 -7.73
C GLN A 1094 -36.69 24.97 -8.61
N ALA A 1095 -35.48 25.53 -8.70
CA ALA A 1095 -35.19 26.74 -9.46
C ALA A 1095 -35.30 26.60 -11.00
N ASN A 1096 -35.28 25.36 -11.53
CA ASN A 1096 -35.39 25.08 -12.97
C ASN A 1096 -36.73 24.48 -13.41
N SER A 1097 -37.46 23.79 -12.53
CA SER A 1097 -38.71 23.10 -12.88
C SER A 1097 -39.96 23.90 -12.52
N GLY A 1098 -39.99 24.58 -11.37
CA GLY A 1098 -41.19 25.29 -10.91
C GLY A 1098 -42.43 24.38 -10.87
N THR A 1099 -43.36 24.57 -11.80
CA THR A 1099 -44.59 23.73 -11.94
C THR A 1099 -44.50 22.67 -13.04
N GLU A 1100 -43.39 22.61 -13.78
CA GLU A 1100 -43.16 21.58 -14.80
C GLU A 1100 -42.85 20.22 -14.18
N LYS A 1101 -43.22 19.13 -14.84
CA LYS A 1101 -42.90 17.78 -14.38
C LYS A 1101 -41.52 17.34 -14.81
N TRP A 1102 -40.83 16.64 -13.91
CA TRP A 1102 -39.44 16.23 -14.10
C TRP A 1102 -39.17 14.79 -13.61
N VAL A 1103 -38.06 14.22 -14.06
CA VAL A 1103 -37.51 12.97 -13.53
C VAL A 1103 -36.02 13.18 -13.23
N ALA A 1104 -35.53 12.66 -12.11
CA ALA A 1104 -34.10 12.62 -11.79
C ALA A 1104 -33.59 11.18 -11.80
N LEU A 1105 -32.36 10.96 -12.27
CA LEU A 1105 -31.63 9.70 -12.08
C LEU A 1105 -30.42 9.94 -11.18
N VAL A 1106 -30.39 9.25 -10.04
CA VAL A 1106 -29.37 9.39 -8.99
C VAL A 1106 -28.99 8.01 -8.42
N GLY A 1107 -27.86 7.92 -7.73
CA GLY A 1107 -27.52 6.74 -6.95
C GLY A 1107 -28.52 6.49 -5.82
N ASN A 1108 -28.77 5.22 -5.48
CA ASN A 1108 -29.76 4.80 -4.48
C ASN A 1108 -29.76 5.61 -3.17
N ALA A 1109 -28.58 5.99 -2.65
CA ALA A 1109 -28.45 6.72 -1.38
C ALA A 1109 -28.85 8.21 -1.46
N HIS A 1110 -28.94 8.78 -2.67
CA HIS A 1110 -29.38 10.15 -2.91
C HIS A 1110 -30.91 10.25 -3.13
N MET A 1111 -31.62 9.12 -3.27
CA MET A 1111 -33.04 9.10 -3.65
C MET A 1111 -34.00 9.38 -2.47
N ASN A 1112 -33.88 8.62 -1.39
CA ASN A 1112 -34.65 8.75 -0.14
C ASN A 1112 -33.66 8.81 1.04
N THR A 1113 -34.13 9.12 2.26
CA THR A 1113 -33.29 9.25 3.45
C THR A 1113 -32.35 8.06 3.61
N SER A 1114 -31.05 8.36 3.70
CA SER A 1114 -29.96 7.39 3.91
C SER A 1114 -28.95 8.02 4.86
N GLU A 1115 -28.40 7.24 5.79
CA GLU A 1115 -27.44 7.72 6.80
C GLU A 1115 -27.93 8.97 7.59
N GLY A 1116 -29.25 9.07 7.79
CA GLY A 1116 -29.90 10.21 8.45
C GLY A 1116 -29.97 11.50 7.63
N ILE A 1117 -29.57 11.49 6.36
CA ILE A 1117 -29.65 12.66 5.46
C ILE A 1117 -30.86 12.49 4.53
N PRO A 1118 -31.85 13.42 4.53
CA PRO A 1118 -33.00 13.36 3.64
C PRO A 1118 -32.61 13.26 2.17
N GLY A 1119 -33.29 12.38 1.42
CA GLY A 1119 -33.06 12.16 0.00
C GLY A 1119 -33.81 13.15 -0.88
N LEU A 1120 -33.42 13.20 -2.16
CA LEU A 1120 -33.99 14.14 -3.13
C LEU A 1120 -35.51 14.03 -3.28
N ALA A 1121 -36.09 12.83 -3.11
CA ALA A 1121 -37.53 12.61 -3.14
C ALA A 1121 -38.26 13.25 -1.94
N GLU A 1122 -37.64 13.29 -0.75
CA GLU A 1122 -38.19 14.01 0.39
C GLU A 1122 -38.00 15.51 0.27
N LEU A 1123 -36.79 15.96 -0.07
CA LEU A 1123 -36.43 17.37 -0.20
C LEU A 1123 -37.25 18.12 -1.26
N THR A 1124 -37.77 17.43 -2.26
CA THR A 1124 -38.56 18.03 -3.36
C THR A 1124 -40.04 17.65 -3.33
N GLY A 1125 -40.55 17.10 -2.23
CA GLY A 1125 -41.97 16.70 -2.11
C GLY A 1125 -42.42 15.74 -3.22
N SER A 1126 -41.55 14.80 -3.59
CA SER A 1126 -41.70 13.91 -4.76
C SER A 1126 -41.75 12.42 -4.35
N ILE A 1127 -41.69 11.50 -5.32
CA ILE A 1127 -41.71 10.04 -5.08
C ILE A 1127 -40.39 9.42 -5.55
N GLY A 1128 -39.77 8.61 -4.68
CA GLY A 1128 -38.60 7.81 -4.99
C GLY A 1128 -39.00 6.43 -5.54
N VAL A 1129 -38.37 6.03 -6.64
CA VAL A 1129 -38.58 4.73 -7.30
C VAL A 1129 -37.23 4.06 -7.50
N GLY A 1130 -36.95 3.01 -6.73
CA GLY A 1130 -35.73 2.22 -6.91
C GLY A 1130 -35.77 1.43 -8.21
N VAL A 1131 -34.68 1.41 -8.99
CA VAL A 1131 -34.59 0.71 -10.27
C VAL A 1131 -33.42 -0.26 -10.27
N SER A 1132 -33.72 -1.56 -10.40
CA SER A 1132 -32.70 -2.60 -10.29
C SER A 1132 -32.95 -3.82 -11.18
N ASN A 1133 -31.88 -4.56 -11.44
CA ASN A 1133 -31.87 -5.83 -12.14
C ASN A 1133 -32.42 -6.96 -11.25
N ASN A 1134 -33.34 -7.77 -11.79
CA ASN A 1134 -33.89 -8.95 -11.11
C ASN A 1134 -34.02 -10.11 -12.10
N SER A 1135 -33.31 -11.21 -11.88
CA SER A 1135 -33.31 -12.38 -12.76
C SER A 1135 -34.66 -13.13 -12.80
N HIS A 1136 -35.55 -12.89 -11.85
CA HIS A 1136 -36.86 -13.54 -11.76
C HIS A 1136 -37.97 -12.82 -12.54
N VAL A 1137 -37.70 -11.65 -13.15
CA VAL A 1137 -38.70 -10.92 -13.96
C VAL A 1137 -38.47 -11.13 -15.46
N THR A 1138 -39.56 -11.28 -16.21
CA THR A 1138 -39.54 -11.49 -17.67
C THR A 1138 -39.65 -10.20 -18.47
N SER A 1139 -40.04 -9.09 -17.84
CA SER A 1139 -40.23 -7.75 -18.42
C SER A 1139 -39.96 -6.67 -17.37
N GLN A 1140 -40.02 -5.39 -17.76
CA GLN A 1140 -39.90 -4.26 -16.82
C GLN A 1140 -41.20 -4.13 -16.00
N ILE A 1141 -41.15 -4.48 -14.71
CA ILE A 1141 -42.32 -4.45 -13.81
C ILE A 1141 -42.13 -3.44 -12.67
N GLY A 1142 -43.21 -2.75 -12.32
CA GLY A 1142 -43.33 -1.86 -11.18
C GLY A 1142 -44.17 -2.46 -10.05
N LEU A 1143 -43.81 -2.18 -8.80
CA LEU A 1143 -44.54 -2.64 -7.60
C LEU A 1143 -44.18 -1.85 -6.34
N LYS A 1144 -44.96 -2.03 -5.27
CA LYS A 1144 -44.58 -1.65 -3.91
C LYS A 1144 -44.09 -2.87 -3.12
N VAL A 1145 -42.78 -2.92 -2.83
CA VAL A 1145 -42.17 -4.03 -2.08
C VAL A 1145 -42.59 -4.01 -0.60
N LYS A 1146 -42.66 -5.19 0.02
CA LYS A 1146 -42.92 -5.36 1.46
C LYS A 1146 -41.75 -6.08 2.12
N GLY A 1147 -41.35 -5.62 3.31
CA GLY A 1147 -40.38 -6.30 4.18
C GLY A 1147 -38.89 -6.15 3.83
N HIS A 1148 -38.53 -5.27 2.89
CA HIS A 1148 -37.14 -4.98 2.48
C HIS A 1148 -36.84 -3.47 2.48
N THR A 1149 -37.55 -2.71 3.33
CA THR A 1149 -37.32 -1.28 3.51
C THR A 1149 -36.01 -1.07 4.30
N PRO A 1150 -35.03 -0.32 3.79
CA PRO A 1150 -33.82 0.00 4.54
C PRO A 1150 -34.11 0.86 5.78
N ASP A 1151 -33.21 0.80 6.76
CA ASP A 1151 -33.21 1.73 7.89
C ASP A 1151 -32.67 3.10 7.42
N PRO A 1152 -33.47 4.19 7.48
CA PRO A 1152 -33.04 5.50 7.01
C PRO A 1152 -31.88 6.10 7.80
N ALA A 1153 -31.60 5.63 9.02
CA ALA A 1153 -30.46 6.07 9.82
C ALA A 1153 -29.14 5.38 9.42
N LEU A 1154 -29.19 4.32 8.61
CA LEU A 1154 -28.04 3.49 8.25
C LEU A 1154 -27.66 3.63 6.77
N PRO A 1155 -26.44 3.19 6.38
CA PRO A 1155 -26.06 3.09 4.98
C PRO A 1155 -26.77 1.93 4.29
N LEU A 1156 -27.17 2.14 3.03
CA LEU A 1156 -27.84 1.13 2.21
C LEU A 1156 -26.95 -0.09 1.94
N ARG A 1157 -27.52 -1.29 2.10
CA ARG A 1157 -26.87 -2.58 1.84
C ARG A 1157 -27.20 -3.10 0.43
N PRO A 1158 -26.39 -4.02 -0.14
CA PRO A 1158 -26.64 -4.55 -1.49
C PRO A 1158 -28.00 -5.24 -1.68
N GLU A 1159 -28.59 -5.79 -0.62
CA GLU A 1159 -29.88 -6.47 -0.63
C GLU A 1159 -31.10 -5.57 -0.32
N ASP A 1160 -30.89 -4.30 0.02
CA ASP A 1160 -31.98 -3.37 0.35
C ASP A 1160 -32.75 -2.91 -0.90
N ALA A 1161 -34.05 -2.65 -0.74
CA ALA A 1161 -34.92 -2.09 -1.78
C ALA A 1161 -35.31 -0.64 -1.41
N PRO A 1162 -34.39 0.35 -1.52
CA PRO A 1162 -34.65 1.74 -1.21
C PRO A 1162 -35.66 2.34 -2.20
N GLY A 1163 -36.60 3.15 -1.71
CA GLY A 1163 -37.63 3.79 -2.54
C GLY A 1163 -39.05 3.56 -2.02
N ASP A 1164 -39.95 4.51 -2.31
CA ASP A 1164 -41.39 4.39 -2.02
C ASP A 1164 -42.06 3.30 -2.88
N LEU A 1165 -41.51 3.09 -4.09
CA LEU A 1165 -41.89 2.10 -5.10
C LEU A 1165 -40.62 1.49 -5.73
N GLN A 1166 -40.76 0.39 -6.47
CA GLN A 1166 -39.67 -0.30 -7.17
C GLN A 1166 -40.01 -0.57 -8.64
N ILE A 1167 -39.01 -0.52 -9.52
CA ILE A 1167 -39.02 -1.08 -10.86
C ILE A 1167 -37.94 -2.15 -10.96
N PHE A 1168 -38.33 -3.38 -11.29
CA PHE A 1168 -37.42 -4.46 -11.60
C PHE A 1168 -37.31 -4.67 -13.12
N VAL A 1169 -36.07 -4.84 -13.57
CA VAL A 1169 -35.70 -5.03 -14.98
C VAL A 1169 -35.01 -6.37 -15.14
N LYS A 1170 -35.22 -7.06 -16.26
CA LYS A 1170 -34.43 -8.25 -16.58
C LYS A 1170 -32.96 -7.85 -16.85
N PRO A 1171 -31.96 -8.51 -16.22
CA PRO A 1171 -30.53 -8.20 -16.40
C PRO A 1171 -30.06 -8.18 -17.87
#